data_AF-A0A7X8LD21-F1
#
_entry.id   AF-A0A7X8LD21-F1
#
_cell.length_a   1.000
_cell.length_b   1.000
_cell.length_c   1.000
_cell.angle_alpha   90.00
_cell.angle_beta   90.00
_cell.angle_gamma   90.00
#
_symmetry.space_group_name_H-M   'P 1'
#
loop_
_entity.id
_entity.type
_entity.pdbx_description
1 polymer ?
#
loop_
_entity_poly.entity_id
_entity_poly.type
_entity_poly.pdbx_seq_one_letter_code
_entity_poly.pdbx_strand_id
1 'polypeptide(L)'
;MGNEVNENNRHYTASDIQVLTGLDPVRKRPGMYIGSTGPKGLHHLVYEVVDNSIDEALAGICDTIKVILYKDGSVSVEDNGSGIPVEIHPQTGKSTVETVLTILHAGGKFNNGAYKVSGGLHGVGVSVVNALSEWLVARVKRNGKEYMQKFEKGIPVSELELIGESNSTGTTIEFKPDAEIFDSTEFDYSVLESRFREMAFLNKGVKLILEDQRTDKLKEFYYEGGIKSFVEYINKNKNPIHKNVIYFETKKDDTIVELAIQYTDSYNENVLTFANNINTHDGGTHLSGFRSGLTRVINDYGRKNGYLKEKDENLSGEDVREGITAILSVKLPEPQFEGQTKGKLGNSETRGIVESTFAEYLTDYLELNPKEGKSILDKAISAQRARNAARKARELTRKRSIFDNTTLPGKLADCQSSDLNETEIYIVEGDSAGGSAKQGRDKRYQAILPLKGKIMNVEKARIDKVLDYEEIKAMITAFGTGIGEDFDISKLRYGKIIIMTDADVDGAHIRTLLLTFFFRYMRELIEKGHIYIAQPPLYKITKARKEYYCYSDKELDELLEEIGRSNYNIQRYKGLGEMNADQLFDTTMDPETRVLLRVRIEDIIEADEIFTTLMGDKVEPRREFIEENAKYVSNLDV
;
A
#
# COMPACT_ATOMS: atom_id res chain seq x y z
N MET A 1 40.71 50.32 -19.71
CA MET A 1 40.20 49.35 -20.70
C MET A 1 39.59 48.22 -19.91
N GLY A 2 38.28 48.29 -19.66
CA GLY A 2 37.54 47.19 -19.06
C GLY A 2 37.20 46.19 -20.16
N ASN A 3 37.61 44.94 -19.97
CA ASN A 3 37.08 43.79 -20.68
C ASN A 3 36.53 42.84 -19.62
N GLU A 4 35.28 43.08 -19.22
CA GLU A 4 34.35 42.03 -18.87
C GLU A 4 33.42 41.88 -20.07
N VAL A 5 33.45 40.74 -20.78
CA VAL A 5 32.24 40.17 -21.40
C VAL A 5 32.43 38.66 -21.55
N ASN A 6 31.70 37.91 -20.72
CA ASN A 6 31.02 36.63 -20.95
C ASN A 6 31.56 35.67 -22.03
N GLU A 7 32.27 34.63 -21.59
CA GLU A 7 32.27 33.33 -22.29
C GLU A 7 31.27 32.39 -21.63
N ASN A 8 30.01 32.45 -22.09
CA ASN A 8 29.11 31.31 -22.04
C ASN A 8 28.62 31.07 -23.47
N ASN A 9 29.52 30.52 -24.28
CA ASN A 9 29.29 30.20 -25.69
C ASN A 9 28.45 28.92 -25.79
N ARG A 10 27.20 28.97 -25.32
CA ARG A 10 26.28 27.83 -25.36
C ARG A 10 25.68 27.73 -26.77
N HIS A 11 26.31 26.91 -27.61
CA HIS A 11 25.74 26.49 -28.89
C HIS A 11 24.57 25.54 -28.62
N TYR A 12 23.34 26.06 -28.75
CA TYR A 12 22.10 25.29 -28.73
C TYR A 12 21.36 25.57 -30.03
N THR A 13 21.24 24.55 -30.85
CA THR A 13 20.78 24.61 -32.25
C THR A 13 19.60 23.66 -32.46
N ALA A 14 18.93 23.78 -33.61
CA ALA A 14 17.82 22.89 -33.95
C ALA A 14 18.24 21.41 -33.99
N SER A 15 19.49 21.10 -34.33
CA SER A 15 20.02 19.73 -34.32
C SER A 15 20.19 19.13 -32.92
N ASP A 16 20.18 19.96 -31.87
CA ASP A 16 20.22 19.51 -30.48
C ASP A 16 18.81 19.11 -29.97
N ILE A 17 17.76 19.35 -30.77
CA ILE A 17 16.39 18.91 -30.48
C ILE A 17 16.21 17.47 -30.96
N GLN A 18 16.23 16.53 -30.03
CA GLN A 18 15.94 15.12 -30.32
C GLN A 18 14.42 14.86 -30.23
N VAL A 19 13.81 14.51 -31.36
CA VAL A 19 12.43 14.00 -31.40
C VAL A 19 12.47 12.48 -31.29
N LEU A 20 11.84 11.94 -30.25
CA LEU A 20 11.69 10.50 -30.05
C LEU A 20 10.36 10.06 -30.68
N THR A 21 10.38 9.01 -31.51
CA THR A 21 9.20 8.52 -32.24
C THR A 21 8.83 7.10 -31.82
N GLY A 22 7.58 6.70 -32.03
CA GLY A 22 7.12 5.35 -31.67
C GLY A 22 7.19 5.11 -30.16
N LEU A 23 7.84 4.02 -29.75
CA LEU A 23 7.97 3.60 -28.35
C LEU A 23 9.32 3.98 -27.70
N ASP A 24 10.23 4.62 -28.44
CA ASP A 24 11.50 5.11 -27.90
C ASP A 24 11.36 6.04 -26.68
N PRO A 25 10.36 6.96 -26.61
CA PRO A 25 10.16 7.79 -25.41
C PRO A 25 9.90 6.95 -24.15
N VAL A 26 9.19 5.83 -24.29
CA VAL A 26 8.83 4.93 -23.18
C VAL A 26 10.07 4.26 -22.63
N ARG A 27 10.91 3.68 -23.50
CA ARG A 27 12.17 3.03 -23.09
C ARG A 27 13.17 4.00 -22.50
N LYS A 28 13.22 5.25 -22.99
CA LYS A 28 14.15 6.27 -22.48
C LYS A 28 13.72 6.85 -21.13
N ARG A 29 12.41 6.86 -20.83
CA ARG A 29 11.85 7.40 -19.58
C ARG A 29 10.75 6.49 -19.01
N PRO A 30 11.06 5.24 -18.64
CA PRO A 30 10.08 4.24 -18.22
C PRO A 30 9.27 4.67 -17.00
N GLY A 31 9.92 5.31 -16.01
CA GLY A 31 9.27 5.78 -14.79
C GLY A 31 8.12 6.77 -15.03
N MET A 32 8.07 7.49 -16.16
CA MET A 32 6.93 8.36 -16.49
C MET A 32 5.67 7.57 -16.85
N TYR A 33 5.83 6.34 -17.34
CA TYR A 33 4.73 5.50 -17.82
C TYR A 33 4.31 4.47 -16.77
N ILE A 34 5.28 3.82 -16.10
CA ILE A 34 5.03 2.74 -15.13
C ILE A 34 5.37 3.12 -13.68
N GLY A 35 5.67 4.39 -13.42
CA GLY A 35 5.98 4.93 -12.09
C GLY A 35 7.42 4.69 -11.62
N SER A 36 7.96 3.49 -11.78
CA SER A 36 9.37 3.17 -11.43
C SER A 36 9.93 2.03 -12.28
N THR A 37 11.24 1.81 -12.22
CA THR A 37 11.94 0.65 -12.82
C THR A 37 12.28 -0.43 -11.78
N GLY A 38 11.80 -0.26 -10.55
CA GLY A 38 11.92 -1.26 -9.49
C GLY A 38 10.74 -2.24 -9.46
N PRO A 39 10.59 -3.03 -8.38
CA PRO A 39 9.56 -4.06 -8.28
C PRO A 39 8.14 -3.56 -8.56
N LYS A 40 7.78 -2.35 -8.09
CA LYS A 40 6.44 -1.79 -8.33
C LYS A 40 6.13 -1.63 -9.83
N GLY A 41 7.07 -1.10 -10.60
CA GLY A 41 6.90 -0.92 -12.04
C GLY A 41 6.91 -2.23 -12.81
N LEU A 42 7.70 -3.20 -12.36
CA LEU A 42 7.73 -4.55 -12.93
C LEU A 42 6.35 -5.22 -12.85
N HIS A 43 5.74 -5.26 -11.67
CA HIS A 43 4.40 -5.83 -11.49
C HIS A 43 3.32 -5.05 -12.24
N HIS A 44 3.50 -3.74 -12.38
CA HIS A 44 2.58 -2.90 -13.14
C HIS A 44 2.46 -3.31 -14.61
N LEU A 45 3.52 -3.89 -15.21
CA LEU A 45 3.42 -4.47 -16.56
C LEU A 45 2.36 -5.57 -16.63
N VAL A 46 2.32 -6.46 -15.64
CA VAL A 46 1.33 -7.54 -15.57
C VAL A 46 -0.07 -6.96 -15.36
N TYR A 47 -0.19 -5.96 -14.49
CA TYR A 47 -1.46 -5.30 -14.21
C TYR A 47 -2.07 -4.68 -15.47
N GLU A 48 -1.29 -4.00 -16.30
CA GLU A 48 -1.80 -3.39 -17.53
C GLU A 48 -2.35 -4.42 -18.53
N VAL A 49 -1.77 -5.62 -18.59
CA VAL A 49 -2.29 -6.70 -19.45
C VAL A 49 -3.56 -7.31 -18.86
N VAL A 50 -3.58 -7.57 -17.56
CA VAL A 50 -4.75 -8.12 -16.85
C VAL A 50 -5.92 -7.13 -16.85
N ASP A 51 -5.67 -5.83 -16.67
CA ASP A 51 -6.69 -4.78 -16.70
C ASP A 51 -7.41 -4.74 -18.06
N ASN A 52 -6.70 -4.96 -19.17
CA ASN A 52 -7.34 -5.09 -20.49
C ASN A 52 -8.27 -6.33 -20.55
N SER A 53 -7.86 -7.43 -19.93
CA SER A 53 -8.66 -8.66 -19.84
C SER A 53 -9.90 -8.46 -18.96
N ILE A 54 -9.77 -7.68 -17.88
CA ILE A 54 -10.87 -7.29 -16.99
C ILE A 54 -11.85 -6.34 -17.69
N ASP A 55 -11.38 -5.46 -18.57
CA ASP A 55 -12.27 -4.60 -19.37
C ASP A 55 -13.17 -5.44 -20.32
N GLU A 56 -12.66 -6.55 -20.88
CA GLU A 56 -13.49 -7.54 -21.62
C GLU A 56 -14.51 -8.23 -20.71
N ALA A 57 -14.14 -8.46 -19.44
CA ALA A 57 -15.04 -9.06 -18.46
C ALA A 57 -16.15 -8.10 -18.03
N LEU A 58 -15.81 -6.80 -17.86
CA LEU A 58 -16.79 -5.73 -17.63
C LEU A 58 -17.75 -5.56 -18.81
N ALA A 59 -17.32 -5.89 -20.03
CA ALA A 59 -18.19 -5.96 -21.22
C ALA A 59 -19.07 -7.22 -21.25
N GLY A 60 -18.88 -8.17 -20.31
CA GLY A 60 -19.65 -9.41 -20.20
C GLY A 60 -19.24 -10.49 -21.19
N ILE A 61 -18.03 -10.42 -21.74
CA ILE A 61 -17.53 -11.35 -22.77
C ILE A 61 -16.50 -12.32 -22.19
N CYS A 62 -15.61 -11.83 -21.32
CA CYS A 62 -14.60 -12.63 -20.64
C CYS A 62 -15.11 -13.09 -19.26
N ASP A 63 -14.88 -14.36 -18.93
CA ASP A 63 -15.18 -14.91 -17.60
C ASP A 63 -13.96 -15.58 -16.93
N THR A 64 -12.88 -15.82 -17.67
CA THR A 64 -11.71 -16.54 -17.19
C THR A 64 -10.43 -15.87 -17.68
N ILE A 65 -9.56 -15.54 -16.73
CA ILE A 65 -8.24 -14.95 -16.98
C ILE A 65 -7.19 -15.81 -16.29
N LYS A 66 -6.18 -16.26 -17.03
CA LYS A 66 -5.08 -17.08 -16.53
C LYS A 66 -3.76 -16.33 -16.64
N VAL A 67 -3.03 -16.22 -15.53
CA VAL A 67 -1.70 -15.62 -15.43
C VAL A 67 -0.71 -16.72 -15.06
N ILE A 68 0.35 -16.86 -15.84
CA ILE A 68 1.40 -17.87 -15.62
C ILE A 68 2.76 -17.17 -15.51
N LEU A 69 3.47 -17.42 -14.41
CA LEU A 69 4.87 -17.03 -14.21
C LEU A 69 5.77 -18.20 -14.58
N TYR A 70 6.63 -18.01 -15.59
CA TYR A 70 7.52 -19.05 -16.10
C TYR A 70 8.89 -19.05 -15.41
N LYS A 71 9.61 -20.17 -15.56
CA LYS A 71 10.96 -20.37 -14.99
C LYS A 71 12.04 -19.46 -15.60
N ASP A 72 11.82 -18.96 -16.80
CA ASP A 72 12.76 -18.11 -17.53
C ASP A 72 12.59 -16.60 -17.25
N GLY A 73 11.69 -16.25 -16.33
CA GLY A 73 11.35 -14.87 -15.96
C GLY A 73 10.28 -14.23 -16.84
N SER A 74 9.73 -14.96 -17.82
CA SER A 74 8.59 -14.48 -18.62
C SER A 74 7.26 -14.68 -17.90
N VAL A 75 6.25 -13.94 -18.35
CA VAL A 75 4.87 -14.04 -17.86
C VAL A 75 3.91 -14.11 -19.04
N SER A 76 2.85 -14.91 -18.90
CA SER A 76 1.73 -14.88 -19.84
C SER A 76 0.42 -14.53 -19.15
N VAL A 77 -0.41 -13.78 -19.85
CA VAL A 77 -1.80 -13.49 -19.49
C VAL A 77 -2.68 -13.95 -20.63
N GLU A 78 -3.56 -14.91 -20.37
CA GLU A 78 -4.56 -15.43 -21.31
C GLU A 78 -5.97 -15.08 -20.81
N ASP A 79 -6.78 -14.50 -21.70
CA ASP A 79 -8.19 -14.25 -21.50
C ASP A 79 -9.04 -15.04 -22.51
N ASN A 80 -10.31 -15.27 -22.16
CA ASN A 80 -11.31 -15.84 -23.07
C ASN A 80 -12.29 -14.80 -23.62
N GLY A 81 -11.87 -13.54 -23.75
CA GLY A 81 -12.67 -12.44 -24.28
C GLY A 81 -12.82 -12.47 -25.80
N SER A 82 -13.06 -11.30 -26.40
CA SER A 82 -13.32 -11.17 -27.84
C SER A 82 -12.11 -11.44 -28.73
N GLY A 83 -10.90 -11.36 -28.18
CA GLY A 83 -9.66 -11.29 -28.95
C GLY A 83 -9.44 -9.91 -29.59
N ILE A 84 -8.22 -9.38 -29.53
CA ILE A 84 -7.86 -8.11 -30.21
C ILE A 84 -8.22 -8.19 -31.71
N PRO A 85 -8.78 -7.14 -32.33
CA PRO A 85 -9.06 -7.15 -33.76
C PRO A 85 -7.80 -7.44 -34.58
N VAL A 86 -7.95 -8.24 -35.64
CA VAL A 86 -6.83 -8.73 -36.48
C VAL A 86 -6.82 -8.07 -37.86
N GLU A 87 -7.88 -7.35 -38.19
CA GLU A 87 -8.06 -6.64 -39.45
C GLU A 87 -7.08 -5.46 -39.55
N ILE A 88 -6.84 -5.02 -40.79
CA ILE A 88 -5.99 -3.84 -41.04
C ILE A 88 -6.68 -2.59 -40.51
N HIS A 89 -5.99 -1.85 -39.66
CA HIS A 89 -6.49 -0.62 -39.07
C HIS A 89 -6.45 0.53 -40.12
N PRO A 90 -7.57 1.24 -40.33
CA PRO A 90 -7.73 2.13 -41.49
C PRO A 90 -6.79 3.34 -41.50
N GLN A 91 -6.35 3.82 -40.34
CA GLN A 91 -5.46 4.99 -40.25
C GLN A 91 -3.97 4.64 -40.31
N THR A 92 -3.59 3.44 -39.85
CA THR A 92 -2.18 3.06 -39.69
C THR A 92 -1.71 2.15 -40.81
N GLY A 93 -2.64 1.49 -41.53
CA GLY A 93 -2.33 0.55 -42.60
C GLY A 93 -1.69 -0.76 -42.11
N LYS A 94 -1.58 -0.95 -40.79
CA LYS A 94 -1.03 -2.14 -40.13
C LYS A 94 -2.14 -3.02 -39.59
N SER A 95 -1.83 -4.25 -39.18
CA SER A 95 -2.79 -5.04 -38.39
C SER A 95 -3.20 -4.25 -37.14
N THR A 96 -4.45 -4.44 -36.69
CA THR A 96 -4.91 -3.76 -35.47
C THR A 96 -4.14 -4.24 -34.24
N VAL A 97 -3.72 -5.51 -34.20
CA VAL A 97 -2.80 -6.08 -33.19
C VAL A 97 -1.48 -5.30 -33.13
N GLU A 98 -0.82 -5.10 -34.27
CA GLU A 98 0.43 -4.32 -34.31
C GLU A 98 0.19 -2.87 -33.92
N THR A 99 -0.92 -2.28 -34.36
CA THR A 99 -1.29 -0.90 -34.06
C THR A 99 -1.38 -0.66 -32.55
N VAL A 100 -2.12 -1.50 -31.82
CA VAL A 100 -2.28 -1.34 -30.36
C VAL A 100 -1.01 -1.66 -29.56
N LEU A 101 -0.11 -2.48 -30.12
CA LEU A 101 1.15 -2.85 -29.47
C LEU A 101 2.31 -1.90 -29.78
N THR A 102 2.23 -1.08 -30.83
CA THR A 102 3.35 -0.23 -31.30
C THR A 102 3.06 1.27 -31.28
N ILE A 103 1.80 1.68 -31.11
CA ILE A 103 1.39 3.09 -31.13
C ILE A 103 0.78 3.47 -29.78
N LEU A 104 1.37 4.49 -29.13
CA LEU A 104 0.80 5.09 -27.93
C LEU A 104 -0.55 5.73 -28.24
N HIS A 105 -1.50 5.61 -27.31
CA HIS A 105 -2.86 6.15 -27.45
C HIS A 105 -3.66 5.52 -28.59
N ALA A 106 -3.36 4.26 -28.95
CA ALA A 106 -4.14 3.48 -29.89
C ALA A 106 -4.99 2.44 -29.15
N GLY A 107 -6.31 2.59 -29.17
CA GLY A 107 -7.22 1.63 -28.54
C GLY A 107 -8.70 1.94 -28.75
N GLY A 108 -9.56 0.92 -28.62
CA GLY A 108 -11.01 1.07 -28.75
C GLY A 108 -11.69 1.80 -27.59
N LYS A 109 -10.93 2.16 -26.55
CA LYS A 109 -11.42 2.74 -25.28
C LYS A 109 -11.70 4.25 -25.33
N PHE A 110 -11.36 4.92 -26.44
CA PHE A 110 -11.60 6.36 -26.61
C PHE A 110 -12.99 6.72 -27.15
N ASN A 111 -13.69 5.74 -27.72
CA ASN A 111 -15.05 5.91 -28.23
C ASN A 111 -15.98 5.00 -27.40
N ASN A 112 -17.02 5.57 -26.79
CA ASN A 112 -18.04 4.91 -25.94
C ASN A 112 -18.80 3.74 -26.61
N GLY A 113 -18.42 3.32 -27.81
CA GLY A 113 -19.04 2.24 -28.58
C GLY A 113 -18.57 0.84 -28.22
N ALA A 114 -17.27 0.64 -27.90
CA ALA A 114 -16.73 -0.71 -27.63
C ALA A 114 -16.75 -1.07 -26.14
N TYR A 115 -16.43 -0.12 -25.24
CA TYR A 115 -16.50 -0.30 -23.80
C TYR A 115 -17.26 0.88 -23.18
N LYS A 116 -18.29 0.58 -22.37
CA LYS A 116 -19.08 1.61 -21.66
C LYS A 116 -18.44 2.05 -20.34
N VAL A 117 -17.62 1.19 -19.74
CA VAL A 117 -16.87 1.41 -18.50
C VAL A 117 -15.55 0.68 -18.65
N SER A 118 -14.43 1.36 -18.41
CA SER A 118 -13.10 0.75 -18.42
C SER A 118 -12.15 1.39 -17.41
N GLY A 119 -11.22 0.62 -16.86
CA GLY A 119 -10.14 1.15 -16.02
C GLY A 119 -9.01 1.80 -16.86
N GLY A 120 -8.79 1.30 -18.08
CA GLY A 120 -7.76 1.81 -19.00
C GLY A 120 -8.21 3.02 -19.81
N LEU A 121 -7.77 4.23 -19.44
CA LEU A 121 -8.24 5.48 -20.08
C LEU A 121 -7.33 6.03 -21.19
N HIS A 122 -6.08 5.58 -21.24
CA HIS A 122 -5.04 6.28 -21.99
C HIS A 122 -4.61 5.56 -23.27
N GLY A 123 -5.02 4.31 -23.49
CA GLY A 123 -4.63 3.53 -24.67
C GLY A 123 -3.11 3.33 -24.83
N VAL A 124 -2.35 3.35 -23.72
CA VAL A 124 -0.89 3.18 -23.70
C VAL A 124 -0.43 1.87 -23.07
N GLY A 125 -1.26 1.23 -22.25
CA GLY A 125 -0.88 0.12 -21.37
C GLY A 125 -0.07 -0.99 -22.05
N VAL A 126 -0.70 -1.73 -22.97
CA VAL A 126 -0.05 -2.89 -23.61
C VAL A 126 1.13 -2.50 -24.52
N SER A 127 1.11 -1.30 -25.12
CA SER A 127 2.24 -0.78 -25.89
C SER A 127 3.44 -0.43 -25.01
N VAL A 128 3.21 0.02 -23.77
CA VAL A 128 4.28 0.23 -22.78
C VAL A 128 4.85 -1.11 -22.33
N VAL A 129 4.02 -2.14 -22.12
CA VAL A 129 4.48 -3.50 -21.84
C VAL A 129 5.38 -4.01 -22.96
N ASN A 130 4.95 -3.84 -24.22
CA ASN A 130 5.76 -4.21 -25.39
C ASN A 130 7.10 -3.45 -25.43
N ALA A 131 7.08 -2.13 -25.21
CA ALA A 131 8.27 -1.30 -25.19
C ALA A 131 9.30 -1.73 -24.14
N LEU A 132 8.83 -2.10 -22.95
CA LEU A 132 9.65 -2.41 -21.77
C LEU A 132 9.99 -3.89 -21.64
N SER A 133 9.65 -4.70 -22.65
CA SER A 133 9.98 -6.12 -22.72
C SER A 133 11.19 -6.36 -23.63
N GLU A 134 12.01 -7.35 -23.28
CA GLU A 134 13.04 -7.90 -24.17
C GLU A 134 12.36 -8.46 -25.43
N TRP A 135 11.32 -9.26 -25.23
CA TRP A 135 10.45 -9.79 -26.27
C TRP A 135 9.00 -9.87 -25.79
N LEU A 136 8.06 -9.81 -26.74
CA LEU A 136 6.63 -10.02 -26.52
C LEU A 136 6.04 -10.86 -27.66
N VAL A 137 5.19 -11.81 -27.32
CA VAL A 137 4.41 -12.62 -28.25
C VAL A 137 2.92 -12.38 -27.98
N ALA A 138 2.21 -11.91 -28.99
CA ALA A 138 0.75 -11.80 -28.96
C ALA A 138 0.13 -12.95 -29.76
N ARG A 139 -0.73 -13.74 -29.11
CA ARG A 139 -1.56 -14.75 -29.76
C ARG A 139 -3.03 -14.33 -29.66
N VAL A 140 -3.76 -14.39 -30.76
CA VAL A 140 -5.15 -13.94 -30.82
C VAL A 140 -6.00 -15.04 -31.44
N LYS A 141 -7.01 -15.48 -30.71
CA LYS A 141 -8.04 -16.41 -31.19
C LYS A 141 -9.28 -15.61 -31.56
N ARG A 142 -9.60 -15.50 -32.85
CA ARG A 142 -10.73 -14.71 -33.36
C ARG A 142 -11.20 -15.23 -34.71
N ASN A 143 -12.50 -15.18 -34.98
CA ASN A 143 -13.11 -15.58 -36.26
C ASN A 143 -12.75 -17.02 -36.71
N GLY A 144 -12.69 -17.97 -35.76
CA GLY A 144 -12.36 -19.38 -36.06
C GLY A 144 -10.88 -19.66 -36.29
N LYS A 145 -10.01 -18.67 -36.07
CA LYS A 145 -8.59 -18.71 -36.42
C LYS A 145 -7.72 -18.28 -35.24
N GLU A 146 -6.48 -18.74 -35.24
CA GLU A 146 -5.45 -18.34 -34.30
C GLU A 146 -4.31 -17.62 -35.02
N TYR A 147 -3.99 -16.43 -34.54
CA TYR A 147 -2.98 -15.55 -35.10
C TYR A 147 -1.84 -15.34 -34.10
N MET A 148 -0.62 -15.12 -34.59
CA MET A 148 0.55 -14.82 -33.76
C MET A 148 1.35 -13.66 -34.35
N GLN A 149 1.85 -12.78 -33.49
CA GLN A 149 2.83 -11.77 -33.86
C GLN A 149 3.90 -11.65 -32.77
N LYS A 150 5.16 -11.46 -33.18
CA LYS A 150 6.32 -11.34 -32.29
C LYS A 150 6.91 -9.94 -32.34
N PHE A 151 7.40 -9.49 -31.20
CA PHE A 151 8.02 -8.19 -30.99
C PHE A 151 9.28 -8.33 -30.16
N GLU A 152 10.27 -7.48 -30.42
CA GLU A 152 11.50 -7.33 -29.62
C GLU A 152 11.70 -5.87 -29.29
N LYS A 153 11.84 -5.54 -28.00
CA LYS A 153 12.03 -4.16 -27.52
C LYS A 153 11.00 -3.15 -28.08
N GLY A 154 9.74 -3.59 -28.25
CA GLY A 154 8.65 -2.79 -28.82
C GLY A 154 8.55 -2.76 -30.35
N ILE A 155 9.47 -3.42 -31.06
CA ILE A 155 9.54 -3.41 -32.53
C ILE A 155 9.00 -4.74 -33.06
N PRO A 156 8.08 -4.74 -34.05
CA PRO A 156 7.60 -5.98 -34.67
C PRO A 156 8.73 -6.67 -35.42
N VAL A 157 8.96 -7.95 -35.12
CA VAL A 157 9.95 -8.81 -35.81
C VAL A 157 9.30 -9.84 -36.73
N SER A 158 7.97 -9.93 -36.69
CA SER A 158 7.16 -10.69 -37.63
C SER A 158 5.93 -9.88 -38.06
N GLU A 159 5.39 -10.21 -39.23
CA GLU A 159 4.01 -9.86 -39.58
C GLU A 159 3.02 -10.64 -38.71
N LEU A 160 1.73 -10.30 -38.78
CA LEU A 160 0.67 -11.08 -38.12
C LEU A 160 0.42 -12.38 -38.90
N GLU A 161 0.88 -13.50 -38.36
CA GLU A 161 0.83 -14.81 -38.99
C GLU A 161 -0.42 -15.61 -38.56
N LEU A 162 -1.06 -16.31 -39.50
CA LEU A 162 -2.10 -17.29 -39.20
C LEU A 162 -1.43 -18.61 -38.82
N ILE A 163 -1.55 -19.03 -37.55
CA ILE A 163 -0.86 -20.22 -37.01
C ILE A 163 -1.76 -21.44 -36.86
N GLY A 164 -3.09 -21.28 -36.96
CA GLY A 164 -4.01 -22.41 -36.88
C GLY A 164 -5.50 -22.03 -36.92
N GLU A 165 -6.34 -23.05 -36.80
CA GLU A 165 -7.79 -22.91 -36.56
C GLU A 165 -8.06 -22.97 -35.05
N SER A 166 -9.07 -22.23 -34.58
CA SER A 166 -9.48 -22.21 -33.17
C SER A 166 -10.99 -22.21 -33.05
N ASN A 167 -11.53 -22.99 -32.11
CA ASN A 167 -12.95 -23.00 -31.76
C ASN A 167 -13.31 -22.06 -30.60
N SER A 168 -12.32 -21.39 -30.00
CA SER A 168 -12.49 -20.42 -28.93
C SER A 168 -12.06 -19.02 -29.37
N THR A 169 -12.41 -18.01 -28.57
CA THR A 169 -11.93 -16.63 -28.69
C THR A 169 -11.05 -16.26 -27.51
N GLY A 170 -10.27 -15.19 -27.66
CA GLY A 170 -9.43 -14.66 -26.58
C GLY A 170 -8.10 -14.11 -27.06
N THR A 171 -7.36 -13.51 -26.13
CA THR A 171 -5.99 -13.04 -26.36
C THR A 171 -5.05 -13.69 -25.36
N THR A 172 -3.84 -14.03 -25.81
CA THR A 172 -2.71 -14.35 -24.96
C THR A 172 -1.59 -13.37 -25.23
N ILE A 173 -1.17 -12.63 -24.20
CA ILE A 173 0.03 -11.80 -24.24
C ILE A 173 1.08 -12.45 -23.36
N GLU A 174 2.18 -12.85 -23.96
CA GLU A 174 3.33 -13.44 -23.29
C GLU A 174 4.53 -12.52 -23.48
N PHE A 175 5.21 -12.15 -22.40
CA PHE A 175 6.33 -11.21 -22.48
C PHE A 175 7.40 -11.50 -21.44
N LYS A 176 8.62 -11.08 -21.75
CA LYS A 176 9.75 -11.10 -20.83
C LYS A 176 10.25 -9.67 -20.57
N PRO A 177 10.25 -9.18 -19.33
CA PRO A 177 10.74 -7.84 -19.00
C PRO A 177 12.21 -7.65 -19.40
N ASP A 178 12.55 -6.44 -19.86
CA ASP A 178 13.92 -6.12 -20.29
C ASP A 178 14.86 -5.86 -19.10
N ALA A 179 15.86 -6.73 -18.91
CA ALA A 179 16.85 -6.60 -17.84
C ALA A 179 17.78 -5.39 -18.00
N GLU A 180 17.81 -4.72 -19.16
CA GLU A 180 18.53 -3.44 -19.33
C GLU A 180 17.77 -2.25 -18.71
N ILE A 181 16.46 -2.43 -18.45
CA ILE A 181 15.57 -1.38 -17.93
C ILE A 181 15.26 -1.58 -16.45
N PHE A 182 15.00 -2.81 -16.04
CA PHE A 182 14.57 -3.13 -14.68
C PHE A 182 15.73 -3.55 -13.79
N ASP A 183 15.74 -3.09 -12.55
CA ASP A 183 16.74 -3.48 -11.54
C ASP A 183 16.63 -4.98 -11.17
N SER A 184 15.43 -5.53 -11.29
CA SER A 184 15.11 -6.95 -11.14
C SER A 184 14.00 -7.32 -12.10
N THR A 185 14.08 -8.52 -12.68
CA THR A 185 13.05 -9.10 -13.55
C THR A 185 12.27 -10.23 -12.87
N GLU A 186 12.47 -10.44 -11.57
CA GLU A 186 11.74 -11.45 -10.80
C GLU A 186 10.40 -10.90 -10.30
N PHE A 187 9.30 -11.50 -10.77
CA PHE A 187 7.97 -11.23 -10.26
C PHE A 187 7.76 -11.87 -8.88
N ASP A 188 7.25 -11.09 -7.95
CA ASP A 188 6.81 -11.52 -6.63
C ASP A 188 5.39 -12.12 -6.70
N TYR A 189 5.28 -13.38 -6.27
CA TYR A 189 4.01 -14.10 -6.31
C TYR A 189 2.97 -13.53 -5.34
N SER A 190 3.38 -13.17 -4.13
CA SER A 190 2.49 -12.64 -3.08
C SER A 190 1.84 -11.33 -3.52
N VAL A 191 2.63 -10.44 -4.12
CA VAL A 191 2.15 -9.15 -4.65
C VAL A 191 1.08 -9.36 -5.73
N LEU A 192 1.31 -10.28 -6.66
CA LEU A 192 0.33 -10.62 -7.71
C LEU A 192 -0.91 -11.33 -7.14
N GLU A 193 -0.72 -12.27 -6.19
CA GLU A 193 -1.81 -12.98 -5.52
C GLU A 193 -2.76 -12.00 -4.82
N SER A 194 -2.24 -11.04 -4.07
CA SER A 194 -3.07 -10.05 -3.39
C SER A 194 -3.86 -9.21 -4.39
N ARG A 195 -3.18 -8.71 -5.44
CA ARG A 195 -3.83 -7.89 -6.48
C ARG A 195 -4.94 -8.64 -7.20
N PHE A 196 -4.69 -9.89 -7.61
CA PHE A 196 -5.69 -10.68 -8.36
C PHE A 196 -6.85 -11.14 -7.47
N ARG A 197 -6.63 -11.34 -6.17
CA ARG A 197 -7.70 -11.55 -5.21
C ARG A 197 -8.62 -10.32 -5.11
N GLU A 198 -8.06 -9.12 -5.00
CA GLU A 198 -8.82 -7.86 -5.01
C GLU A 198 -9.63 -7.73 -6.30
N MET A 199 -9.01 -7.96 -7.47
CA MET A 199 -9.69 -7.90 -8.76
C MET A 199 -10.84 -8.91 -8.88
N ALA A 200 -10.66 -10.13 -8.37
CA ALA A 200 -11.70 -11.15 -8.39
C ALA A 200 -12.91 -10.76 -7.51
N PHE A 201 -12.68 -10.09 -6.37
CA PHE A 201 -13.78 -9.55 -5.57
C PHE A 201 -14.54 -8.43 -6.28
N LEU A 202 -13.85 -7.56 -7.01
CA LEU A 202 -14.47 -6.44 -7.72
C LEU A 202 -15.25 -6.86 -8.98
N ASN A 203 -14.95 -8.04 -9.52
CA ASN A 203 -15.53 -8.55 -10.76
C ASN A 203 -16.25 -9.88 -10.50
N LYS A 204 -17.52 -9.79 -10.08
CA LYS A 204 -18.38 -10.95 -9.81
C LYS A 204 -18.40 -11.92 -10.98
N GLY A 205 -18.17 -13.19 -10.69
CA GLY A 205 -18.25 -14.26 -11.68
C GLY A 205 -17.05 -14.35 -12.63
N VAL A 206 -16.02 -13.52 -12.45
CA VAL A 206 -14.75 -13.65 -13.18
C VAL A 206 -13.80 -14.55 -12.40
N LYS A 207 -13.29 -15.58 -13.07
CA LYS A 207 -12.26 -16.49 -12.54
C LYS A 207 -10.88 -15.98 -12.90
N LEU A 208 -10.06 -15.71 -11.90
CA LEU A 208 -8.64 -15.40 -12.05
C LEU A 208 -7.80 -16.58 -11.58
N ILE A 209 -6.88 -17.05 -12.42
CA ILE A 209 -5.99 -18.16 -12.12
C ILE A 209 -4.56 -17.63 -12.13
N LEU A 210 -3.83 -17.80 -11.03
CA LEU A 210 -2.40 -17.47 -10.92
C LEU A 210 -1.60 -18.75 -10.74
N GLU A 211 -0.73 -19.04 -11.69
CA GLU A 211 0.18 -20.18 -11.70
C GLU A 211 1.63 -19.70 -11.65
N ASP A 212 2.41 -20.21 -10.70
CA ASP A 212 3.85 -19.98 -10.63
C ASP A 212 4.62 -21.28 -10.85
N GLN A 213 5.12 -21.46 -12.07
CA GLN A 213 5.87 -22.65 -12.45
C GLN A 213 7.27 -22.71 -11.83
N ARG A 214 7.76 -21.62 -11.23
CA ARG A 214 9.03 -21.63 -10.49
C ARG A 214 8.90 -22.41 -9.18
N THR A 215 7.71 -22.35 -8.56
CA THR A 215 7.42 -22.95 -7.25
C THR A 215 6.31 -24.00 -7.27
N ASP A 216 5.80 -24.34 -8.46
CA ASP A 216 4.67 -25.26 -8.68
C ASP A 216 3.41 -24.88 -7.87
N LYS A 217 3.19 -23.58 -7.66
CA LYS A 217 2.03 -23.04 -6.96
C LYS A 217 0.92 -22.68 -7.95
N LEU A 218 -0.31 -23.03 -7.62
CA LEU A 218 -1.51 -22.67 -8.37
C LEU A 218 -2.56 -22.12 -7.40
N LYS A 219 -3.13 -20.97 -7.74
CA LYS A 219 -4.22 -20.36 -6.99
C LYS A 219 -5.33 -19.92 -7.93
N GLU A 220 -6.56 -20.26 -7.56
CA GLU A 220 -7.75 -19.81 -8.25
C GLU A 220 -8.53 -18.84 -7.35
N PHE A 221 -8.98 -17.74 -7.94
CA PHE A 221 -9.82 -16.73 -7.31
C PHE A 221 -11.15 -16.67 -8.06
N TYR A 222 -12.25 -16.95 -7.36
CA TYR A 222 -13.59 -16.91 -7.90
C TYR A 222 -14.58 -16.54 -6.79
N TYR A 223 -15.22 -15.39 -6.91
CA TYR A 223 -16.10 -14.85 -5.87
C TYR A 223 -17.43 -14.37 -6.47
N GLU A 224 -18.49 -15.15 -6.29
CA GLU A 224 -19.84 -14.79 -6.76
C GLU A 224 -20.45 -13.66 -5.93
N GLY A 225 -20.12 -13.56 -4.64
CA GLY A 225 -20.61 -12.51 -3.74
C GLY A 225 -19.95 -11.14 -3.96
N GLY A 226 -18.93 -11.04 -4.82
CA GLY A 226 -18.25 -9.80 -5.15
C GLY A 226 -17.71 -9.05 -3.94
N ILE A 227 -17.93 -7.74 -3.88
CA ILE A 227 -17.45 -6.89 -2.77
C ILE A 227 -18.08 -7.24 -1.42
N LYS A 228 -19.22 -7.94 -1.39
CA LYS A 228 -19.78 -8.48 -0.14
C LYS A 228 -18.85 -9.53 0.45
N SER A 229 -18.38 -10.47 -0.37
CA SER A 229 -17.39 -11.47 0.03
C SER A 229 -16.05 -10.84 0.39
N PHE A 230 -15.74 -9.67 -0.19
CA PHE A 230 -14.54 -8.93 0.18
C PHE A 230 -14.62 -8.37 1.61
N VAL A 231 -15.76 -7.79 1.99
CA VAL A 231 -15.99 -7.37 3.39
C VAL A 231 -15.90 -8.55 4.34
N GLU A 232 -16.52 -9.69 3.98
CA GLU A 232 -16.44 -10.92 4.78
C GLU A 232 -14.98 -11.42 4.92
N TYR A 233 -14.21 -11.34 3.84
CA TYR A 233 -12.79 -11.70 3.83
C TYR A 233 -11.97 -10.82 4.77
N ILE A 234 -12.11 -9.48 4.69
CA ILE A 234 -11.41 -8.53 5.57
C ILE A 234 -11.82 -8.74 7.04
N ASN A 235 -13.08 -9.09 7.28
CA ASN A 235 -13.62 -9.29 8.62
C ASN A 235 -13.40 -10.69 9.19
N LYS A 236 -12.75 -11.62 8.46
CA LYS A 236 -12.54 -13.01 8.92
C LYS A 236 -11.93 -13.08 10.33
N ASN A 237 -10.98 -12.19 10.63
CA ASN A 237 -10.27 -12.13 11.91
C ASN A 237 -10.84 -11.09 12.89
N LYS A 238 -11.95 -10.43 12.55
CA LYS A 238 -12.68 -9.45 13.38
C LYS A 238 -14.00 -10.02 13.90
N ASN A 239 -14.66 -9.38 14.86
CA ASN A 239 -15.99 -9.82 15.32
C ASN A 239 -17.08 -8.85 14.82
N PRO A 240 -17.89 -9.25 13.82
CA PRO A 240 -19.02 -8.44 13.37
C PRO A 240 -20.05 -8.21 14.48
N ILE A 241 -20.54 -6.98 14.62
CA ILE A 241 -21.60 -6.64 15.60
C ILE A 241 -23.02 -6.88 15.05
N HIS A 242 -23.12 -7.14 13.74
CA HIS A 242 -24.33 -7.58 13.06
C HIS A 242 -23.98 -8.65 12.01
N LYS A 243 -24.90 -9.58 11.78
CA LYS A 243 -24.64 -10.77 10.96
C LYS A 243 -24.57 -10.46 9.48
N ASN A 244 -25.47 -9.63 8.98
CA ASN A 244 -25.61 -9.39 7.55
C ASN A 244 -24.67 -8.26 7.12
N VAL A 245 -23.91 -8.49 6.05
CA VAL A 245 -23.22 -7.40 5.35
C VAL A 245 -24.29 -6.56 4.64
N ILE A 246 -24.30 -5.26 4.94
CA ILE A 246 -25.14 -4.28 4.26
C ILE A 246 -24.60 -4.13 2.85
N TYR A 247 -25.39 -4.47 1.85
CA TYR A 247 -24.95 -4.49 0.46
C TYR A 247 -26.00 -3.81 -0.43
N PHE A 248 -25.56 -2.91 -1.31
CA PHE A 248 -26.41 -2.41 -2.37
C PHE A 248 -25.62 -2.12 -3.66
N GLU A 249 -26.34 -2.19 -4.76
CA GLU A 249 -25.86 -1.87 -6.10
C GLU A 249 -26.97 -1.08 -6.79
N THR A 250 -26.63 0.07 -7.36
CA THR A 250 -27.58 0.89 -8.10
C THR A 250 -26.90 1.62 -9.23
N LYS A 251 -27.69 2.01 -10.24
CA LYS A 251 -27.23 2.81 -11.36
C LYS A 251 -27.97 4.15 -11.36
N LYS A 252 -27.24 5.25 -11.37
CA LYS A 252 -27.77 6.62 -11.46
C LYS A 252 -26.86 7.47 -12.34
N ASP A 253 -27.44 8.18 -13.30
CA ASP A 253 -26.73 9.07 -14.22
C ASP A 253 -25.51 8.39 -14.89
N ASP A 254 -25.73 7.17 -15.40
CA ASP A 254 -24.72 6.28 -15.98
C ASP A 254 -23.56 5.85 -15.08
N THR A 255 -23.58 6.24 -13.82
CA THR A 255 -22.67 5.76 -12.78
C THR A 255 -23.30 4.60 -12.03
N ILE A 256 -22.60 3.47 -11.96
CA ILE A 256 -22.98 2.36 -11.07
C ILE A 256 -22.24 2.57 -9.75
N VAL A 257 -22.99 2.53 -8.64
CA VAL A 257 -22.46 2.57 -7.28
C VAL A 257 -22.74 1.22 -6.64
N GLU A 258 -21.68 0.56 -6.21
CA GLU A 258 -21.73 -0.71 -5.50
C GLU A 258 -21.03 -0.52 -4.14
N LEU A 259 -21.71 -0.86 -3.05
CA LEU A 259 -21.19 -0.66 -1.71
C LEU A 259 -21.52 -1.85 -0.81
N ALA A 260 -20.51 -2.35 -0.10
CA ALA A 260 -20.67 -3.33 0.97
C ALA A 260 -20.12 -2.74 2.28
N ILE A 261 -20.85 -2.92 3.38
CA ILE A 261 -20.50 -2.40 4.71
C ILE A 261 -20.79 -3.46 5.78
N GLN A 262 -19.87 -3.60 6.72
CA GLN A 262 -20.14 -4.31 7.96
C GLN A 262 -19.38 -3.69 9.13
N TYR A 263 -20.06 -3.48 10.24
CA TYR A 263 -19.46 -3.04 11.48
C TYR A 263 -18.92 -4.21 12.30
N THR A 264 -17.79 -3.96 12.95
CA THR A 264 -17.12 -4.88 13.87
C THR A 264 -16.94 -4.24 15.25
N ASP A 265 -16.49 -5.02 16.21
CA ASP A 265 -16.09 -4.55 17.53
C ASP A 265 -14.77 -3.76 17.53
N SER A 266 -14.05 -3.75 16.40
CA SER A 266 -12.80 -3.00 16.22
C SER A 266 -13.00 -1.49 16.46
N TYR A 267 -11.89 -0.81 16.78
CA TYR A 267 -11.84 0.64 16.94
C TYR A 267 -11.35 1.35 15.67
N ASN A 268 -10.91 0.60 14.66
CA ASN A 268 -10.32 1.17 13.45
C ASN A 268 -11.34 1.25 12.30
N GLU A 269 -11.23 2.30 11.49
CA GLU A 269 -11.91 2.43 10.20
C GLU A 269 -11.11 1.64 9.15
N ASN A 270 -11.76 0.76 8.40
CA ASN A 270 -11.20 0.16 7.19
C ASN A 270 -12.14 0.41 6.00
N VAL A 271 -11.82 1.43 5.20
CA VAL A 271 -12.61 1.80 4.02
C VAL A 271 -11.70 1.75 2.80
N LEU A 272 -12.03 0.86 1.86
CA LEU A 272 -11.36 0.77 0.57
C LEU A 272 -12.29 1.30 -0.51
N THR A 273 -11.72 2.06 -1.45
CA THR A 273 -12.50 2.71 -2.50
C THR A 273 -11.90 2.43 -3.87
N PHE A 274 -12.79 2.23 -4.84
CA PHE A 274 -12.43 1.86 -6.19
C PHE A 274 -13.23 2.69 -7.21
N ALA A 275 -12.57 3.09 -8.28
CA ALA A 275 -13.19 3.69 -9.44
C ALA A 275 -12.76 2.91 -10.69
N ASN A 276 -13.71 2.28 -11.39
CA ASN A 276 -13.44 1.39 -12.53
C ASN A 276 -12.36 0.34 -12.21
N ASN A 277 -12.50 -0.36 -11.09
CA ASN A 277 -11.55 -1.36 -10.56
C ASN A 277 -10.15 -0.84 -10.17
N ILE A 278 -9.92 0.48 -10.23
CA ILE A 278 -8.68 1.11 -9.77
C ILE A 278 -8.83 1.53 -8.32
N ASN A 279 -7.88 1.13 -7.47
CA ASN A 279 -7.85 1.48 -6.06
C ASN A 279 -7.52 2.97 -5.88
N THR A 280 -8.50 3.73 -5.38
CA THR A 280 -8.35 5.14 -5.04
C THR A 280 -7.93 5.29 -3.57
N HIS A 281 -6.68 4.94 -3.28
CA HIS A 281 -6.10 4.93 -1.93
C HIS A 281 -6.07 6.32 -1.25
N ASP A 282 -6.00 7.40 -2.04
CA ASP A 282 -6.11 8.78 -1.56
C ASP A 282 -7.57 9.25 -1.46
N GLY A 283 -8.53 8.36 -1.75
CA GLY A 283 -9.97 8.61 -1.68
C GLY A 283 -10.49 9.38 -2.88
N GLY A 284 -11.34 10.40 -2.64
CA GLY A 284 -11.92 11.20 -3.72
C GLY A 284 -13.34 11.68 -3.43
N THR A 285 -14.00 12.13 -4.48
CA THR A 285 -15.37 12.67 -4.44
C THR A 285 -16.40 11.62 -4.02
N HIS A 286 -16.27 10.38 -4.50
CA HIS A 286 -17.08 9.22 -4.10
C HIS A 286 -16.95 8.89 -2.61
N LEU A 287 -15.73 8.81 -2.09
CA LEU A 287 -15.48 8.59 -0.65
C LEU A 287 -16.11 9.71 0.20
N SER A 288 -15.96 10.95 -0.25
CA SER A 288 -16.53 12.12 0.43
C SER A 288 -18.06 12.07 0.49
N GLY A 289 -18.69 11.63 -0.62
CA GLY A 289 -20.14 11.41 -0.69
C GLY A 289 -20.62 10.31 0.27
N PHE A 290 -19.94 9.17 0.28
CA PHE A 290 -20.21 8.08 1.23
C PHE A 290 -20.12 8.53 2.69
N ARG A 291 -19.01 9.19 3.07
CA ARG A 291 -18.79 9.67 4.45
C ARG A 291 -19.86 10.67 4.90
N SER A 292 -20.25 11.59 4.01
CA SER A 292 -21.28 12.59 4.27
C SER A 292 -22.66 11.93 4.46
N GLY A 293 -23.03 11.03 3.54
CA GLY A 293 -24.29 10.29 3.58
C GLY A 293 -24.42 9.42 4.82
N LEU A 294 -23.36 8.67 5.18
CA LEU A 294 -23.32 7.82 6.37
C LEU A 294 -23.58 8.62 7.64
N THR A 295 -22.85 9.73 7.81
CA THR A 295 -22.93 10.57 9.02
C THR A 295 -24.31 11.16 9.17
N ARG A 296 -24.91 11.65 8.07
CA ARG A 296 -26.25 12.24 8.06
C ARG A 296 -27.31 11.21 8.44
N VAL A 297 -27.36 10.08 7.75
CA VAL A 297 -28.41 9.06 7.97
C VAL A 297 -28.36 8.48 9.37
N ILE A 298 -27.17 8.21 9.92
CA ILE A 298 -27.06 7.65 11.28
C ILE A 298 -27.53 8.65 12.34
N ASN A 299 -27.22 9.95 12.18
CA ASN A 299 -27.72 10.98 13.08
C ASN A 299 -29.26 11.12 12.96
N ASP A 300 -29.80 11.18 11.74
CA ASP A 300 -31.23 11.30 11.49
C ASP A 300 -32.01 10.10 12.07
N TYR A 301 -31.51 8.89 11.85
CA TYR A 301 -32.07 7.66 12.42
C TYR A 301 -32.03 7.67 13.96
N GLY A 302 -30.91 8.11 14.54
CA GLY A 302 -30.75 8.23 15.99
C GLY A 302 -31.70 9.24 16.62
N ARG A 303 -31.95 10.38 15.97
CA ARG A 303 -32.92 11.40 16.43
C ARG A 303 -34.36 10.91 16.30
N LYS A 304 -34.73 10.38 15.12
CA LYS A 304 -36.08 9.90 14.81
C LYS A 304 -36.55 8.82 15.79
N ASN A 305 -35.64 7.92 16.18
CA ASN A 305 -35.94 6.81 17.08
C ASN A 305 -35.65 7.11 18.56
N GLY A 306 -35.31 8.37 18.91
CA GLY A 306 -35.14 8.82 20.29
C GLY A 306 -33.87 8.34 21.01
N TYR A 307 -32.91 7.76 20.28
CA TYR A 307 -31.61 7.36 20.82
C TYR A 307 -30.69 8.57 21.06
N LEU A 308 -30.81 9.60 20.22
CA LEU A 308 -30.19 10.91 20.40
C LEU A 308 -31.28 11.92 20.77
N LYS A 309 -31.19 12.52 21.96
CA LYS A 309 -32.17 13.53 22.41
C LYS A 309 -31.90 14.87 21.76
N GLU A 310 -32.90 15.75 21.67
CA GLU A 310 -32.75 17.11 21.10
C GLU A 310 -31.53 17.88 21.62
N LYS A 311 -31.20 17.73 22.91
CA LYS A 311 -30.08 18.41 23.58
C LYS A 311 -28.71 17.75 23.39
N ASP A 312 -28.68 16.51 22.90
CA ASP A 312 -27.43 15.78 22.72
C ASP A 312 -26.69 16.34 21.49
N GLU A 313 -25.35 16.35 21.53
CA GLU A 313 -24.53 16.68 20.37
C GLU A 313 -24.68 15.60 19.29
N ASN A 314 -24.68 15.99 18.02
CA ASN A 314 -24.64 15.03 16.92
C ASN A 314 -23.35 14.20 16.97
N LEU A 315 -23.45 12.96 16.49
CA LEU A 315 -22.31 12.08 16.26
C LEU A 315 -21.46 12.69 15.15
N SER A 316 -20.14 12.75 15.36
CA SER A 316 -19.19 13.14 14.31
C SER A 316 -19.10 12.04 13.27
N GLY A 317 -18.53 12.36 12.10
CA GLY A 317 -18.31 11.33 11.07
C GLY A 317 -17.37 10.21 11.53
N GLU A 318 -16.44 10.50 12.43
CA GLU A 318 -15.54 9.49 13.00
C GLU A 318 -16.24 8.57 13.97
N ASP A 319 -17.10 9.12 14.84
CA ASP A 319 -17.90 8.34 15.77
C ASP A 319 -18.70 7.27 15.01
N VAL A 320 -19.24 7.66 13.85
CA VAL A 320 -20.03 6.77 13.01
C VAL A 320 -19.18 5.77 12.22
N ARG A 321 -17.91 6.07 11.93
CA ARG A 321 -17.02 5.17 11.17
C ARG A 321 -16.16 4.26 12.06
N GLU A 322 -16.18 4.42 13.38
CA GLU A 322 -15.42 3.55 14.28
C GLU A 322 -15.84 2.07 14.12
N GLY A 323 -14.88 1.22 13.73
CA GLY A 323 -15.10 -0.22 13.54
C GLY A 323 -15.79 -0.60 12.23
N ILE A 324 -15.99 0.34 11.31
CA ILE A 324 -16.57 0.06 10.00
C ILE A 324 -15.55 -0.64 9.10
N THR A 325 -16.00 -1.66 8.38
CA THR A 325 -15.33 -2.17 7.19
C THR A 325 -16.24 -1.91 6.00
N ALA A 326 -15.75 -1.17 5.01
CA ALA A 326 -16.53 -0.83 3.82
C ALA A 326 -15.70 -0.93 2.53
N ILE A 327 -16.34 -1.45 1.48
CA ILE A 327 -15.81 -1.49 0.12
C ILE A 327 -16.75 -0.69 -0.77
N LEU A 328 -16.28 0.45 -1.28
CA LEU A 328 -17.02 1.30 -2.21
C LEU A 328 -16.43 1.16 -3.61
N SER A 329 -17.20 0.65 -4.56
CA SER A 329 -16.82 0.58 -5.98
C SER A 329 -17.75 1.44 -6.81
N VAL A 330 -17.19 2.39 -7.56
CA VAL A 330 -17.93 3.18 -8.54
C VAL A 330 -17.47 2.82 -9.96
N LYS A 331 -18.43 2.67 -10.86
CA LYS A 331 -18.18 2.44 -12.29
C LYS A 331 -18.79 3.58 -13.09
N LEU A 332 -17.95 4.34 -13.79
CA LEU A 332 -18.34 5.54 -14.52
C LEU A 332 -17.70 5.58 -15.92
N PRO A 333 -18.36 6.19 -16.92
CA PRO A 333 -17.83 6.24 -18.29
C PRO A 333 -16.52 7.02 -18.43
N GLU A 334 -16.43 8.20 -17.81
CA GLU A 334 -15.28 9.11 -17.93
C GLU A 334 -14.70 9.47 -16.55
N PRO A 335 -13.95 8.56 -15.91
CA PRO A 335 -13.28 8.86 -14.65
C PRO A 335 -12.15 9.88 -14.85
N GLN A 336 -12.11 10.87 -13.97
CA GLN A 336 -11.08 11.90 -13.87
C GLN A 336 -10.33 11.70 -12.56
N PHE A 337 -9.02 11.47 -12.65
CA PHE A 337 -8.17 11.27 -11.48
C PHE A 337 -7.28 12.49 -11.24
N GLU A 338 -7.03 12.79 -9.96
CA GLU A 338 -5.99 13.76 -9.58
C GLU A 338 -4.62 13.06 -9.64
N GLY A 339 -3.74 13.54 -10.52
CA GLY A 339 -2.38 13.03 -10.67
C GLY A 339 -2.26 11.70 -11.44
N GLN A 340 -1.02 11.33 -11.75
CA GLN A 340 -0.71 10.17 -12.61
C GLN A 340 -0.97 8.81 -11.93
N THR A 341 -0.84 8.75 -10.60
CA THR A 341 -1.01 7.51 -9.82
C THR A 341 -2.45 7.02 -9.76
N LYS A 342 -3.40 7.79 -10.30
CA LYS A 342 -4.85 7.54 -10.22
C LYS A 342 -5.34 7.29 -8.79
N GLY A 343 -4.66 7.85 -7.80
CA GLY A 343 -4.91 7.60 -6.38
C GLY A 343 -6.19 8.26 -5.86
N LYS A 344 -6.68 9.31 -6.52
CA LYS A 344 -7.82 10.10 -6.07
C LYS A 344 -8.80 10.43 -7.19
N LEU A 345 -10.10 10.16 -6.98
CA LEU A 345 -11.16 10.49 -7.94
C LEU A 345 -11.61 11.96 -7.83
N GLY A 346 -11.63 12.67 -8.96
CA GLY A 346 -11.94 14.10 -9.06
C GLY A 346 -13.33 14.45 -9.62
N ASN A 347 -14.12 13.47 -10.09
CA ASN A 347 -15.47 13.69 -10.64
C ASN A 347 -16.43 14.29 -9.60
N SER A 348 -16.76 15.58 -9.73
CA SER A 348 -17.56 16.32 -8.75
C SER A 348 -18.97 15.76 -8.53
N GLU A 349 -19.59 15.29 -9.60
CA GLU A 349 -20.93 14.71 -9.69
C GLU A 349 -21.03 13.39 -8.91
N THR A 350 -19.94 12.62 -8.86
CA THR A 350 -19.92 11.31 -8.19
C THR A 350 -20.20 11.47 -6.69
N ARG A 351 -19.80 12.58 -6.08
CA ARG A 351 -20.12 12.89 -4.67
C ARG A 351 -21.64 12.88 -4.43
N GLY A 352 -22.39 13.64 -5.22
CA GLY A 352 -23.84 13.76 -5.07
C GLY A 352 -24.58 12.46 -5.40
N ILE A 353 -24.10 11.73 -6.40
CA ILE A 353 -24.65 10.43 -6.79
C ILE A 353 -24.50 9.43 -5.64
N VAL A 354 -23.28 9.23 -5.12
CA VAL A 354 -23.02 8.29 -4.02
C VAL A 354 -23.75 8.71 -2.75
N GLU A 355 -23.71 9.99 -2.38
CA GLU A 355 -24.38 10.49 -1.17
C GLU A 355 -25.89 10.26 -1.21
N SER A 356 -26.54 10.59 -2.32
CA SER A 356 -28.01 10.47 -2.44
C SER A 356 -28.46 9.01 -2.48
N THR A 357 -27.85 8.19 -3.33
CA THR A 357 -28.21 6.78 -3.49
C THR A 357 -27.95 5.96 -2.23
N PHE A 358 -26.81 6.18 -1.58
CA PHE A 358 -26.50 5.49 -0.34
C PHE A 358 -27.42 5.94 0.81
N ALA A 359 -27.71 7.25 0.91
CA ALA A 359 -28.54 7.74 1.99
C ALA A 359 -29.95 7.17 1.94
N GLU A 360 -30.56 7.13 0.75
CA GLU A 360 -31.85 6.50 0.51
C GLU A 360 -31.84 5.02 0.93
N TYR A 361 -30.88 4.25 0.41
CA TYR A 361 -30.76 2.82 0.74
C TYR A 361 -30.54 2.56 2.23
N LEU A 362 -29.63 3.30 2.87
CA LEU A 362 -29.31 3.09 4.28
C LEU A 362 -30.49 3.46 5.18
N THR A 363 -31.25 4.52 4.85
CA THR A 363 -32.48 4.85 5.58
C THR A 363 -33.46 3.69 5.55
N ASP A 364 -33.76 3.14 4.37
CA ASP A 364 -34.67 2.01 4.23
C ASP A 364 -34.14 0.76 4.95
N TYR A 365 -32.84 0.49 4.84
CA TYR A 365 -32.20 -0.64 5.51
C TYR A 365 -32.36 -0.57 7.03
N LEU A 366 -32.11 0.59 7.64
CA LEU A 366 -32.17 0.77 9.10
C LEU A 366 -33.61 0.65 9.63
N GLU A 367 -34.60 1.13 8.87
CA GLU A 367 -36.01 0.99 9.22
C GLU A 367 -36.49 -0.47 9.13
N LEU A 368 -36.00 -1.23 8.14
CA LEU A 368 -36.29 -2.66 7.99
C LEU A 368 -35.53 -3.53 8.99
N ASN A 369 -34.35 -3.08 9.46
CA ASN A 369 -33.45 -3.83 10.33
C ASN A 369 -33.16 -3.09 11.65
N PRO A 370 -34.17 -2.80 12.49
CA PRO A 370 -34.01 -1.92 13.66
C PRO A 370 -33.03 -2.47 14.71
N LYS A 371 -32.88 -3.79 14.81
CA LYS A 371 -31.90 -4.42 15.72
C LYS A 371 -30.47 -4.12 15.29
N GLU A 372 -30.18 -4.23 14.00
CA GLU A 372 -28.85 -3.93 13.46
C GLU A 372 -28.58 -2.43 13.54
N GLY A 373 -29.56 -1.60 13.17
CA GLY A 373 -29.45 -0.15 13.29
C GLY A 373 -29.20 0.31 14.73
N LYS A 374 -29.82 -0.33 15.72
CA LYS A 374 -29.52 -0.08 17.13
C LYS A 374 -28.08 -0.46 17.50
N SER A 375 -27.59 -1.63 17.10
CA SER A 375 -26.21 -2.05 17.38
C SER A 375 -25.18 -1.09 16.78
N ILE A 376 -25.39 -0.63 15.54
CA ILE A 376 -24.52 0.34 14.87
C ILE A 376 -24.53 1.66 15.64
N LEU A 377 -25.70 2.14 16.04
CA LEU A 377 -25.84 3.40 16.77
C LEU A 377 -25.22 3.33 18.19
N ASP A 378 -25.43 2.23 18.92
CA ASP A 378 -24.83 2.01 20.24
C ASP A 378 -23.29 2.03 20.15
N LYS A 379 -22.72 1.45 19.10
CA LYS A 379 -21.28 1.50 18.79
C LYS A 379 -20.82 2.95 18.56
N ALA A 380 -21.52 3.71 17.71
CA ALA A 380 -21.18 5.11 17.44
C ALA A 380 -21.31 6.02 18.69
N ILE A 381 -22.34 5.82 19.51
CA ILE A 381 -22.51 6.55 20.78
C ILE A 381 -21.39 6.19 21.76
N SER A 382 -20.97 4.93 21.82
CA SER A 382 -19.81 4.51 22.62
C SER A 382 -18.53 5.20 22.14
N ALA A 383 -18.31 5.29 20.83
CA ALA A 383 -17.18 6.00 20.24
C ALA A 383 -17.19 7.49 20.62
N GLN A 384 -18.33 8.17 20.47
CA GLN A 384 -18.50 9.58 20.86
C GLN A 384 -18.19 9.81 22.35
N ARG A 385 -18.64 8.91 23.24
CA ARG A 385 -18.34 8.99 24.67
C ARG A 385 -16.84 8.84 24.94
N ALA A 386 -16.18 7.90 24.28
CA ALA A 386 -14.73 7.69 24.41
C ALA A 386 -13.94 8.92 23.92
N ARG A 387 -14.29 9.45 22.73
CA ARG A 387 -13.69 10.66 22.17
C ARG A 387 -13.87 11.88 23.08
N ASN A 388 -15.08 12.07 23.61
CA ASN A 388 -15.36 13.15 24.57
C ASN A 388 -14.58 13.01 25.88
N ALA A 389 -14.41 11.78 26.39
CA ALA A 389 -13.58 11.52 27.57
C ALA A 389 -12.10 11.83 27.28
N ALA A 390 -11.57 11.39 26.13
CA ALA A 390 -10.21 11.68 25.71
C ALA A 390 -9.97 13.18 25.52
N ARG A 391 -10.91 13.91 24.89
CA ARG A 391 -10.85 15.37 24.74
C ARG A 391 -10.79 16.08 26.09
N LYS A 392 -11.64 15.69 27.06
CA LYS A 392 -11.63 16.26 28.41
C LYS A 392 -10.32 15.98 29.14
N ALA A 393 -9.80 14.76 29.04
CA ALA A 393 -8.52 14.38 29.65
C ALA A 393 -7.35 15.20 29.05
N ARG A 394 -7.35 15.39 27.72
CA ARG A 394 -6.39 16.26 27.02
C ARG A 394 -6.51 17.72 27.45
N GLU A 395 -7.70 18.29 27.51
CA GLU A 395 -7.91 19.69 27.93
C GLU A 395 -7.48 19.95 29.38
N LEU A 396 -7.77 19.02 30.30
CA LEU A 396 -7.28 19.07 31.68
C LEU A 396 -5.75 19.08 31.74
N THR A 397 -5.10 18.28 30.89
CA THR A 397 -3.63 18.21 30.78
C THR A 397 -3.07 19.48 30.13
N ARG A 398 -3.71 19.98 29.08
CA ARG A 398 -3.31 21.20 28.36
C ARG A 398 -3.44 22.44 29.24
N LYS A 399 -4.51 22.55 30.03
CA LYS A 399 -4.69 23.64 31.01
C LYS A 399 -3.62 23.64 32.10
N ARG A 400 -3.11 22.47 32.51
CA ARG A 400 -1.92 22.37 33.37
C ARG A 400 -0.65 22.84 32.64
N SER A 401 -0.50 22.48 31.36
CA SER A 401 0.64 22.89 30.52
C SER A 401 0.62 24.36 30.08
N ILE A 402 -0.48 25.10 30.12
CA ILE A 402 -0.48 26.54 29.73
C ILE A 402 0.38 27.39 30.69
N PHE A 403 0.62 26.93 31.91
CA PHE A 403 1.58 27.54 32.85
C PHE A 403 3.04 27.11 32.61
N ASP A 404 3.27 26.05 31.82
CA ASP A 404 4.57 25.47 31.50
C ASP A 404 4.78 25.42 29.97
N ASN A 405 5.46 26.42 29.40
CA ASN A 405 5.88 26.47 27.98
C ASN A 405 6.13 25.07 27.42
N THR A 406 5.28 24.61 26.49
CA THR A 406 5.29 23.29 25.80
C THR A 406 6.49 22.43 26.15
N THR A 407 6.41 21.74 27.28
CA THR A 407 7.52 20.91 27.75
C THR A 407 7.55 19.67 26.89
N LEU A 408 8.60 19.56 26.07
CA LEU A 408 8.99 18.30 25.44
C LEU A 408 9.01 17.20 26.51
N PRO A 409 8.77 15.92 26.14
CA PRO A 409 8.79 14.84 27.10
C PRO A 409 10.10 14.89 27.90
N GLY A 410 10.04 14.85 29.23
CA GLY A 410 11.24 15.04 30.07
C GLY A 410 12.36 14.02 29.81
N LYS A 411 12.03 12.90 29.18
CA LYS A 411 12.96 11.84 28.74
C LYS A 411 13.55 12.05 27.34
N LEU A 412 12.97 12.93 26.53
CA LEU A 412 13.48 13.23 25.19
C LEU A 412 14.79 14.01 25.31
N ALA A 413 15.85 13.47 24.74
CA ALA A 413 17.05 14.23 24.45
C ALA A 413 16.88 14.80 23.04
N ASP A 414 16.61 16.10 22.90
CA ASP A 414 16.35 16.71 21.58
C ASP A 414 17.64 17.01 20.79
N CYS A 415 17.51 17.29 19.49
CA CYS A 415 18.58 17.80 18.64
C CYS A 415 18.54 19.34 18.50
N GLN A 416 19.59 19.94 17.94
CA GLN A 416 19.69 21.39 17.77
C GLN A 416 19.04 21.89 16.48
N SER A 417 19.07 21.07 15.43
CA SER A 417 18.50 21.39 14.12
C SER A 417 16.98 21.23 14.11
N SER A 418 16.35 21.96 13.18
CA SER A 418 14.93 21.85 12.84
C SER A 418 14.70 21.53 11.35
N ASP A 419 15.78 21.31 10.59
CA ASP A 419 15.68 20.96 9.18
C ASP A 419 15.32 19.47 9.02
N LEU A 420 14.12 19.22 8.52
CA LEU A 420 13.58 17.88 8.27
C LEU A 420 14.42 17.03 7.31
N ASN A 421 15.31 17.62 6.52
CA ASN A 421 16.16 16.84 5.62
C ASN A 421 17.31 16.15 6.37
N GLU A 422 17.70 16.66 7.53
CA GLU A 422 18.79 16.10 8.33
C GLU A 422 18.34 15.55 9.68
N THR A 423 17.22 16.01 10.25
CA THR A 423 16.83 15.62 11.61
C THR A 423 16.35 14.18 11.73
N GLU A 424 16.79 13.52 12.79
CA GLU A 424 16.50 12.12 13.08
C GLU A 424 16.09 11.95 14.54
N ILE A 425 15.17 11.04 14.82
CA ILE A 425 14.84 10.62 16.18
C ILE A 425 14.99 9.11 16.31
N TYR A 426 15.75 8.68 17.31
CA TYR A 426 15.91 7.28 17.66
C TYR A 426 14.97 6.93 18.81
N ILE A 427 14.10 5.94 18.58
CA ILE A 427 13.27 5.31 19.60
C ILE A 427 14.06 4.13 20.13
N VAL A 428 14.46 4.18 21.40
CA VAL A 428 15.40 3.22 21.98
C VAL A 428 14.75 2.43 23.11
N GLU A 429 15.04 1.14 23.18
CA GLU A 429 14.58 0.26 24.25
C GLU A 429 15.35 0.52 25.56
N GLY A 430 14.67 1.05 26.56
CA GLY A 430 15.20 1.23 27.91
C GLY A 430 16.11 2.44 28.12
N ASP A 431 16.27 2.82 29.39
CA ASP A 431 17.14 3.94 29.79
C ASP A 431 18.63 3.63 29.59
N SER A 432 19.03 2.34 29.60
CA SER A 432 20.43 1.92 29.44
C SER A 432 20.93 2.21 28.02
N ALA A 433 20.29 1.62 27.01
CA ALA A 433 20.62 1.89 25.61
C ALA A 433 20.34 3.36 25.25
N GLY A 434 19.28 3.97 25.83
CA GLY A 434 19.03 5.40 25.71
C GLY A 434 20.18 6.28 26.24
N GLY A 435 20.86 5.85 27.31
CA GLY A 435 22.05 6.50 27.87
C GLY A 435 23.24 6.45 26.91
N SER A 436 23.58 5.27 26.40
CA SER A 436 24.66 5.09 25.42
C SER A 436 24.39 5.88 24.13
N ALA A 437 23.17 5.79 23.59
CA ALA A 437 22.76 6.52 22.40
C ALA A 437 22.82 8.04 22.61
N LYS A 438 22.39 8.53 23.78
CA LYS A 438 22.48 9.97 24.11
C LYS A 438 23.92 10.48 24.18
N GLN A 439 24.85 9.64 24.62
CA GLN A 439 26.27 9.98 24.70
C GLN A 439 26.95 9.95 23.32
N GLY A 440 26.66 8.95 22.50
CA GLY A 440 27.31 8.73 21.20
C GLY A 440 26.75 9.58 20.05
N ARG A 441 25.49 10.03 20.13
CA ARG A 441 24.82 10.74 19.03
C ARG A 441 25.53 12.03 18.59
N ASP A 442 25.28 12.41 17.35
CA ASP A 442 25.47 13.80 16.92
C ASP A 442 24.27 14.67 17.39
N LYS A 443 24.53 15.51 18.41
CA LYS A 443 23.53 16.39 19.02
C LYS A 443 22.98 17.44 18.05
N ARG A 444 23.66 17.70 16.92
CA ARG A 444 23.21 18.65 15.92
C ARG A 444 21.88 18.22 15.30
N TYR A 445 21.76 16.96 14.88
CA TYR A 445 20.59 16.48 14.14
C TYR A 445 19.94 15.21 14.69
N GLN A 446 20.53 14.52 15.67
CA GLN A 446 19.97 13.27 16.22
C GLN A 446 19.34 13.48 17.60
N ALA A 447 18.05 13.17 17.72
CA ALA A 447 17.26 13.12 18.95
C ALA A 447 17.13 11.68 19.47
N ILE A 448 17.04 11.50 20.79
CA ILE A 448 16.89 10.17 21.43
C ILE A 448 15.65 10.18 22.32
N LEU A 449 14.75 9.23 22.09
CA LEU A 449 13.56 8.99 22.91
C LEU A 449 13.62 7.57 23.51
N PRO A 450 14.07 7.43 24.76
CA PRO A 450 14.04 6.16 25.46
C PRO A 450 12.61 5.74 25.78
N LEU A 451 12.30 4.46 25.57
CA LEU A 451 11.04 3.84 25.95
C LEU A 451 11.21 2.93 27.16
N LYS A 452 10.24 2.94 28.07
CA LYS A 452 10.26 2.10 29.27
C LYS A 452 9.29 0.94 29.14
N GLY A 453 9.83 -0.27 29.19
CA GLY A 453 9.04 -1.51 29.12
C GLY A 453 8.37 -1.72 27.76
N LYS A 454 7.45 -2.69 27.71
CA LYS A 454 6.70 -3.03 26.50
C LYS A 454 5.59 -2.02 26.25
N ILE A 455 5.50 -1.52 25.02
CA ILE A 455 4.46 -0.59 24.60
C ILE A 455 3.08 -1.27 24.66
N MET A 456 2.04 -0.49 24.93
CA MET A 456 0.66 -0.97 24.84
C MET A 456 0.33 -1.47 23.43
N ASN A 457 -0.23 -2.67 23.33
CA ASN A 457 -0.79 -3.15 22.08
C ASN A 457 -2.05 -2.34 21.73
N VAL A 458 -1.91 -1.47 20.74
CA VAL A 458 -2.98 -0.56 20.33
C VAL A 458 -4.09 -1.22 19.53
N GLU A 459 -3.84 -2.39 18.93
CA GLU A 459 -4.86 -3.13 18.17
C GLU A 459 -6.07 -3.51 19.04
N LYS A 460 -5.80 -3.78 20.33
CA LYS A 460 -6.77 -4.24 21.32
C LYS A 460 -7.31 -3.12 22.20
N ALA A 461 -6.83 -1.90 22.00
CA ALA A 461 -7.06 -0.80 22.92
C ALA A 461 -7.85 0.32 22.26
N ARG A 462 -8.75 0.93 23.05
CA ARG A 462 -9.47 2.14 22.66
C ARG A 462 -8.52 3.32 22.67
N ILE A 463 -8.82 4.32 21.83
CA ILE A 463 -8.00 5.52 21.70
C ILE A 463 -7.82 6.27 23.02
N ASP A 464 -8.80 6.32 23.92
CA ASP A 464 -8.67 6.95 25.24
C ASP A 464 -7.60 6.26 26.10
N LYS A 465 -7.60 4.92 26.14
CA LYS A 465 -6.58 4.14 26.86
C LYS A 465 -5.20 4.26 26.23
N VAL A 466 -5.15 4.26 24.89
CA VAL A 466 -3.90 4.45 24.12
C VAL A 466 -3.30 5.81 24.45
N LEU A 467 -4.13 6.86 24.46
CA LEU A 467 -3.72 8.21 24.76
C LEU A 467 -3.34 8.41 26.22
N ASP A 468 -3.81 7.58 27.14
CA ASP A 468 -3.43 7.66 28.56
C ASP A 468 -2.05 7.06 28.84
N TYR A 469 -1.53 6.23 27.94
CA TYR A 469 -0.24 5.57 28.07
C TYR A 469 0.93 6.55 27.88
N GLU A 470 1.79 6.67 28.89
CA GLU A 470 2.85 7.71 28.95
C GLU A 470 3.85 7.63 27.78
N GLU A 471 4.22 6.43 27.37
CA GLU A 471 5.15 6.21 26.26
C GLU A 471 4.58 6.70 24.93
N ILE A 472 3.28 6.48 24.71
CA ILE A 472 2.57 6.93 23.51
C ILE A 472 2.39 8.45 23.54
N LYS A 473 2.02 9.04 24.69
CA LYS A 473 2.00 10.50 24.87
C LYS A 473 3.35 11.11 24.51
N ALA A 474 4.44 10.52 25.01
CA ALA A 474 5.79 10.99 24.76
C ALA A 474 6.15 10.94 23.27
N MET A 475 5.84 9.86 22.56
CA MET A 475 6.05 9.75 21.11
C MET A 475 5.26 10.81 20.34
N ILE A 476 3.96 10.95 20.59
CA ILE A 476 3.10 11.94 19.91
C ILE A 476 3.64 13.35 20.12
N THR A 477 4.04 13.66 21.35
CA THR A 477 4.58 14.99 21.70
C THR A 477 5.95 15.22 21.06
N ALA A 478 6.80 14.19 21.01
CA ALA A 478 8.11 14.26 20.38
C ALA A 478 7.97 14.51 18.87
N PHE A 479 7.12 13.77 18.16
CA PHE A 479 6.98 13.93 16.71
C PHE A 479 6.30 15.24 16.31
N GLY A 480 5.43 15.78 17.16
CA GLY A 480 4.74 17.06 16.94
C GLY A 480 3.56 16.99 15.97
N THR A 481 3.32 15.83 15.35
CA THR A 481 2.28 15.64 14.33
C THR A 481 0.88 15.52 14.90
N GLY A 482 0.69 15.25 16.20
CA GLY A 482 -0.62 14.87 16.72
C GLY A 482 -0.97 13.42 16.38
N ILE A 483 -2.25 13.04 16.49
CA ILE A 483 -2.71 11.66 16.30
C ILE A 483 -4.20 11.63 15.91
N GLY A 484 -4.60 10.71 15.04
CA GLY A 484 -5.99 10.61 14.59
C GLY A 484 -6.45 11.89 13.89
N GLU A 485 -7.57 12.48 14.33
CA GLU A 485 -8.12 13.76 13.81
C GLU A 485 -7.12 14.91 13.79
N ASP A 486 -6.30 15.01 14.84
CA ASP A 486 -5.36 16.10 15.00
C ASP A 486 -4.03 15.83 14.29
N PHE A 487 -3.92 14.69 13.57
CA PHE A 487 -2.70 14.34 12.85
C PHE A 487 -2.47 15.30 11.68
N ASP A 488 -1.30 15.92 11.70
CA ASP A 488 -0.86 16.88 10.72
C ASP A 488 0.63 16.68 10.47
N ILE A 489 0.92 16.02 9.37
CA ILE A 489 2.30 15.71 8.97
C ILE A 489 3.14 16.96 8.68
N SER A 490 2.53 18.12 8.43
CA SER A 490 3.28 19.37 8.23
C SER A 490 3.97 19.85 9.51
N LYS A 491 3.51 19.37 10.67
CA LYS A 491 4.10 19.65 11.99
C LYS A 491 5.14 18.64 12.43
N LEU A 492 5.50 17.69 11.55
CA LEU A 492 6.55 16.72 11.82
C LEU A 492 7.85 17.43 12.19
N ARG A 493 8.52 16.93 13.23
CA ARG A 493 9.76 17.52 13.76
C ARG A 493 11.04 16.83 13.29
N TYR A 494 10.93 15.55 12.90
CA TYR A 494 12.08 14.73 12.53
C TYR A 494 11.85 14.07 11.17
N GLY A 495 12.80 14.25 10.24
CA GLY A 495 12.75 13.65 8.91
C GLY A 495 12.81 12.13 8.91
N LYS A 496 13.57 11.55 9.85
CA LYS A 496 13.64 10.10 10.05
C LYS A 496 13.29 9.73 11.47
N ILE A 497 12.38 8.77 11.61
CA ILE A 497 12.03 8.13 12.87
C ILE A 497 12.61 6.71 12.81
N ILE A 498 13.63 6.46 13.63
CA ILE A 498 14.43 5.23 13.60
C ILE A 498 14.11 4.41 14.84
N ILE A 499 13.56 3.21 14.63
CA ILE A 499 13.33 2.21 15.68
C ILE A 499 14.64 1.47 15.91
N MET A 500 15.20 1.61 17.11
CA MET A 500 16.46 0.99 17.52
C MET A 500 16.22 0.14 18.77
N THR A 501 15.86 -1.12 18.54
CA THR A 501 15.56 -2.13 19.57
C THR A 501 16.64 -3.20 19.60
N ASP A 502 16.70 -3.98 20.68
CA ASP A 502 17.67 -5.06 20.82
C ASP A 502 17.40 -6.19 19.79
N ALA A 503 18.46 -6.95 19.48
CA ALA A 503 18.43 -8.05 18.52
C ALA A 503 17.98 -9.37 19.16
N ASP A 504 16.97 -9.29 20.02
CA ASP A 504 16.40 -10.41 20.77
C ASP A 504 14.87 -10.50 20.59
N VAL A 505 14.24 -11.42 21.32
CA VAL A 505 12.79 -11.67 21.24
C VAL A 505 11.96 -10.50 21.77
N ASP A 506 12.47 -9.75 22.76
CA ASP A 506 11.78 -8.63 23.37
C ASP A 506 11.86 -7.38 22.49
N GLY A 507 13.02 -7.10 21.90
CA GLY A 507 13.21 -6.05 20.91
C GLY A 507 12.38 -6.30 19.65
N ALA A 508 12.31 -7.55 19.16
CA ALA A 508 11.41 -7.91 18.07
C ALA A 508 9.94 -7.65 18.41
N HIS A 509 9.52 -7.93 19.65
CA HIS A 509 8.16 -7.67 20.10
C HIS A 509 7.86 -6.16 20.21
N ILE A 510 8.76 -5.36 20.77
CA ILE A 510 8.61 -3.89 20.84
C ILE A 510 8.54 -3.30 19.44
N ARG A 511 9.39 -3.76 18.52
CA ARG A 511 9.35 -3.36 17.12
C ARG A 511 7.99 -3.63 16.49
N THR A 512 7.42 -4.81 16.70
CA THR A 512 6.07 -5.13 16.20
C THR A 512 4.99 -4.22 16.80
N LEU A 513 5.06 -3.91 18.10
CA LEU A 513 4.14 -2.98 18.77
C LEU A 513 4.24 -1.55 18.19
N LEU A 514 5.46 -1.06 17.96
CA LEU A 514 5.71 0.24 17.34
C LEU A 514 5.18 0.30 15.91
N LEU A 515 5.47 -0.72 15.10
CA LEU A 515 4.97 -0.79 13.73
C LEU A 515 3.43 -0.82 13.68
N THR A 516 2.81 -1.54 14.62
CA THR A 516 1.34 -1.53 14.78
C THR A 516 0.83 -0.13 15.11
N PHE A 517 1.48 0.58 16.04
CA PHE A 517 1.13 1.96 16.39
C PHE A 517 1.22 2.92 15.20
N PHE A 518 2.34 2.88 14.46
CA PHE A 518 2.52 3.73 13.27
C PHE A 518 1.50 3.39 12.18
N PHE A 519 1.25 2.10 11.91
CA PHE A 519 0.29 1.68 10.89
C PHE A 519 -1.14 2.10 11.22
N ARG A 520 -1.56 2.00 12.49
CA ARG A 520 -2.93 2.33 12.90
C ARG A 520 -3.21 3.83 13.04
N TYR A 521 -2.25 4.62 13.52
CA TYR A 521 -2.53 6.00 13.91
C TYR A 521 -1.68 7.06 13.21
N MET A 522 -0.61 6.67 12.51
CA MET A 522 0.31 7.59 11.83
C MET A 522 0.75 7.02 10.47
N ARG A 523 -0.20 6.41 9.75
CA ARG A 523 0.08 5.66 8.51
C ARG A 523 0.82 6.49 7.47
N GLU A 524 0.48 7.78 7.36
CA GLU A 524 1.14 8.73 6.45
C GLU A 524 2.66 8.82 6.68
N LEU A 525 3.15 8.60 7.92
CA LEU A 525 4.60 8.58 8.18
C LEU A 525 5.28 7.40 7.49
N ILE A 526 4.60 6.26 7.38
CA ILE A 526 5.11 5.09 6.66
C ILE A 526 5.00 5.30 5.16
N GLU A 527 3.87 5.82 4.67
CA GLU A 527 3.63 6.06 3.25
C GLU A 527 4.61 7.08 2.65
N LYS A 528 4.92 8.16 3.38
CA LYS A 528 5.98 9.12 3.00
C LYS A 528 7.38 8.62 3.34
N GLY A 529 7.47 7.47 4.01
CA GLY A 529 8.69 6.72 4.31
C GLY A 529 9.65 7.44 5.24
N HIS A 530 9.10 7.95 6.34
CA HIS A 530 9.83 8.52 7.48
C HIS A 530 10.21 7.46 8.52
N ILE A 531 9.66 6.24 8.46
CA ILE A 531 9.90 5.17 9.44
C ILE A 531 11.03 4.24 8.98
N TYR A 532 12.00 4.04 9.85
CA TYR A 532 13.18 3.19 9.63
C TYR A 532 13.41 2.25 10.81
N ILE A 533 14.10 1.16 10.57
CA ILE A 533 14.56 0.21 11.59
C ILE A 533 16.09 0.15 11.51
N ALA A 534 16.75 0.40 12.64
CA ALA A 534 18.20 0.26 12.73
C ALA A 534 18.61 -1.22 12.69
N GLN A 535 19.77 -1.50 12.09
CA GLN A 535 20.38 -2.83 12.08
C GLN A 535 21.71 -2.78 12.82
N PRO A 536 21.72 -3.03 14.15
CA PRO A 536 22.97 -3.16 14.89
C PRO A 536 23.73 -4.44 14.48
N PRO A 537 25.05 -4.48 14.64
CA PRO A 537 25.85 -5.66 14.31
C PRO A 537 25.56 -6.83 15.25
N LEU A 538 25.56 -8.05 14.71
CA LEU A 538 25.39 -9.28 15.49
C LEU A 538 26.70 -9.70 16.17
N TYR A 539 27.82 -9.48 15.50
CA TYR A 539 29.14 -9.93 15.94
C TYR A 539 30.16 -8.81 15.90
N LYS A 540 31.06 -8.83 16.89
CA LYS A 540 32.32 -8.11 16.90
C LYS A 540 33.47 -9.11 16.90
N ILE A 541 34.37 -8.97 15.94
CA ILE A 541 35.55 -9.81 15.79
C ILE A 541 36.79 -8.95 16.04
N THR A 542 37.63 -9.36 16.99
CA THR A 542 38.91 -8.71 17.25
C THR A 542 40.05 -9.62 16.81
N LYS A 543 40.88 -9.16 15.88
CA LYS A 543 42.07 -9.86 15.41
C LYS A 543 43.23 -8.91 15.20
N ALA A 544 44.39 -9.24 15.78
CA ALA A 544 45.62 -8.44 15.65
C ALA A 544 45.43 -6.93 15.92
N ARG A 545 44.63 -6.58 16.94
CA ARG A 545 44.23 -5.20 17.32
C ARG A 545 43.32 -4.46 16.33
N LYS A 546 42.82 -5.12 15.29
CA LYS A 546 41.73 -4.61 14.45
C LYS A 546 40.40 -5.16 14.95
N GLU A 547 39.37 -4.33 14.87
CA GLU A 547 37.99 -4.68 15.18
C GLU A 547 37.18 -4.71 13.87
N TYR A 548 36.34 -5.72 13.74
CA TYR A 548 35.44 -5.92 12.61
C TYR A 548 34.04 -6.18 13.14
N TYR A 549 33.02 -5.68 12.44
CA TYR A 549 31.62 -5.86 12.81
C TYR A 549 30.90 -6.60 11.69
N CYS A 550 30.11 -7.61 12.04
CA CYS A 550 29.31 -8.39 11.09
C CYS A 550 27.83 -8.36 11.48
N TYR A 551 26.96 -8.24 10.48
CA TYR A 551 25.52 -8.11 10.61
C TYR A 551 24.77 -9.40 10.28
N SER A 552 25.46 -10.40 9.74
CA SER A 552 24.90 -11.73 9.46
C SER A 552 25.90 -12.86 9.73
N ASP A 553 25.39 -14.08 9.88
CA ASP A 553 26.23 -15.30 9.97
C ASP A 553 27.06 -15.50 8.69
N LYS A 554 26.49 -15.16 7.53
CA LYS A 554 27.19 -15.23 6.24
C LYS A 554 28.38 -14.28 6.19
N GLU A 555 28.18 -13.03 6.59
CA GLU A 555 29.27 -12.05 6.68
C GLU A 555 30.35 -12.47 7.68
N LEU A 556 29.96 -13.11 8.78
CA LEU A 556 30.92 -13.65 9.75
C LEU A 556 31.80 -14.73 9.09
N ASP A 557 31.21 -15.68 8.37
CA ASP A 557 31.95 -16.74 7.69
C ASP A 557 32.88 -16.19 6.61
N GLU A 558 32.40 -15.26 5.77
CA GLU A 558 33.19 -14.59 4.73
C GLU A 558 34.37 -13.81 5.34
N LEU A 559 34.12 -13.04 6.40
CA LEU A 559 35.18 -12.32 7.11
C LEU A 559 36.21 -13.29 7.68
N LEU A 560 35.77 -14.38 8.30
CA LEU A 560 36.66 -15.38 8.89
C LEU A 560 37.49 -16.14 7.84
N GLU A 561 37.01 -16.27 6.60
CA GLU A 561 37.80 -16.76 5.46
C GLU A 561 38.87 -15.76 5.04
N GLU A 562 38.55 -14.46 5.00
CA GLU A 562 39.49 -13.40 4.63
C GLU A 562 40.58 -13.21 5.69
N ILE A 563 40.19 -12.99 6.94
CA ILE A 563 41.14 -12.66 8.01
C ILE A 563 41.79 -13.92 8.59
N GLY A 564 41.23 -15.11 8.35
CA GLY A 564 41.67 -16.42 8.80
C GLY A 564 41.03 -16.88 10.13
N ARG A 565 40.66 -18.16 10.20
CA ARG A 565 39.89 -18.80 11.30
C ARG A 565 40.67 -19.10 12.60
N SER A 566 41.86 -18.53 12.78
CA SER A 566 42.70 -18.76 13.97
C SER A 566 43.09 -17.46 14.65
N ASN A 567 43.20 -17.49 15.99
CA ASN A 567 43.63 -16.36 16.84
C ASN A 567 42.76 -15.08 16.70
N TYR A 568 41.43 -15.24 16.70
CA TYR A 568 40.48 -14.14 16.82
C TYR A 568 39.67 -14.27 18.12
N ASN A 569 39.16 -13.15 18.61
CA ASN A 569 38.14 -13.14 19.67
C ASN A 569 36.81 -12.71 19.04
N ILE A 570 35.73 -13.43 19.33
CA ILE A 570 34.39 -13.13 18.85
C ILE A 570 33.49 -12.79 20.04
N GLN A 571 32.85 -11.64 19.97
CA GLN A 571 31.80 -11.22 20.89
C GLN A 571 30.50 -11.15 20.09
N ARG A 572 29.47 -11.85 20.55
CA ARG A 572 28.12 -11.74 20.00
C ARG A 572 27.36 -10.71 20.84
N TYR A 573 26.80 -9.69 20.19
CA TYR A 573 25.95 -8.72 20.87
C TYR A 573 24.57 -9.32 21.07
N LYS A 574 24.03 -9.20 22.29
CA LYS A 574 22.63 -9.58 22.59
C LYS A 574 21.71 -8.38 22.74
N GLY A 575 22.22 -7.28 23.29
CA GLY A 575 21.49 -6.03 23.42
C GLY A 575 22.38 -4.82 23.17
N LEU A 576 21.75 -3.71 22.79
CA LEU A 576 22.40 -2.43 22.49
C LEU A 576 23.14 -1.86 23.70
N GLY A 577 22.70 -2.21 24.91
CA GLY A 577 23.35 -1.82 26.16
C GLY A 577 24.73 -2.43 26.41
N GLU A 578 25.12 -3.46 25.66
CA GLU A 578 26.46 -4.06 25.72
C GLU A 578 27.51 -3.26 24.91
N MET A 579 27.03 -2.31 24.08
CA MET A 579 27.88 -1.46 23.26
C MET A 579 28.19 -0.16 24.00
N ASN A 580 29.45 0.24 23.97
CA ASN A 580 29.85 1.58 24.42
C ASN A 580 29.35 2.64 23.42
N ALA A 581 29.26 3.89 23.87
CA ALA A 581 28.73 5.00 23.06
C ALA A 581 29.39 5.13 21.68
N ASP A 582 30.73 5.05 21.61
CA ASP A 582 31.46 5.15 20.34
C ASP A 582 31.15 3.98 19.40
N GLN A 583 31.07 2.75 19.94
CA GLN A 583 30.73 1.57 19.14
C GLN A 583 29.31 1.65 18.58
N LEU A 584 28.35 2.10 19.39
CA LEU A 584 26.98 2.26 18.97
C LEU A 584 26.87 3.32 17.85
N PHE A 585 27.63 4.41 17.98
CA PHE A 585 27.68 5.44 16.94
C PHE A 585 28.25 4.89 15.63
N ASP A 586 29.49 4.39 15.66
CA ASP A 586 30.25 3.96 14.48
C ASP A 586 29.57 2.83 13.68
N THR A 587 28.71 2.04 14.32
CA THR A 587 28.08 0.87 13.69
C THR A 587 26.62 1.12 13.30
N THR A 588 25.87 1.85 14.12
CA THR A 588 24.40 1.85 14.03
C THR A 588 23.82 3.25 13.85
N MET A 589 24.53 4.31 14.23
CA MET A 589 23.99 5.69 14.20
C MET A 589 24.68 6.63 13.22
N ASP A 590 25.93 6.36 12.85
CA ASP A 590 26.68 7.16 11.88
C ASP A 590 26.07 7.03 10.47
N PRO A 591 25.60 8.12 9.84
CA PRO A 591 25.05 8.08 8.49
C PRO A 591 25.96 7.50 7.42
N GLU A 592 27.29 7.56 7.60
CA GLU A 592 28.26 7.09 6.60
C GLU A 592 28.43 5.56 6.63
N THR A 593 28.18 4.90 7.76
CA THR A 593 28.47 3.47 7.96
C THR A 593 27.24 2.62 8.26
N ARG A 594 26.18 3.20 8.82
CA ARG A 594 25.01 2.45 9.28
C ARG A 594 24.18 1.88 8.12
N VAL A 595 23.44 0.83 8.44
CA VAL A 595 22.39 0.28 7.57
C VAL A 595 21.03 0.48 8.23
N LEU A 596 20.10 1.10 7.51
CA LEU A 596 18.72 1.29 7.95
C LEU A 596 17.76 0.57 7.00
N LEU A 597 16.83 -0.20 7.56
CA LEU A 597 15.71 -0.75 6.80
C LEU A 597 14.58 0.27 6.76
N ARG A 598 14.18 0.71 5.56
CA ARG A 598 13.04 1.63 5.39
C ARG A 598 11.74 0.84 5.36
N VAL A 599 10.81 1.17 6.25
CA VAL A 599 9.50 0.52 6.31
C VAL A 599 8.61 1.05 5.20
N ARG A 600 7.90 0.16 4.51
CA ARG A 600 6.94 0.48 3.44
C ARG A 600 5.68 -0.37 3.60
N ILE A 601 4.55 0.14 3.12
CA ILE A 601 3.32 -0.62 2.99
C ILE A 601 3.19 -0.96 1.50
N GLU A 602 3.33 -2.24 1.17
CA GLU A 602 3.15 -2.72 -0.20
C GLU A 602 1.68 -2.96 -0.50
N ASP A 603 0.98 -3.61 0.44
CA ASP A 603 -0.44 -3.86 0.40
C ASP A 603 -1.08 -3.51 1.76
N ILE A 604 -2.06 -2.60 1.74
CA ILE A 604 -2.75 -2.14 2.94
C ILE A 604 -3.65 -3.22 3.53
N ILE A 605 -4.28 -4.05 2.68
CA ILE A 605 -5.22 -5.09 3.08
C ILE A 605 -4.45 -6.23 3.74
N GLU A 606 -3.37 -6.68 3.11
CA GLU A 606 -2.52 -7.73 3.66
C GLU A 606 -1.86 -7.25 4.97
N ALA A 607 -1.35 -6.01 5.00
CA ALA A 607 -0.84 -5.43 6.23
C ALA A 607 -1.91 -5.36 7.34
N ASP A 608 -3.13 -4.91 7.04
CA ASP A 608 -4.26 -4.91 7.99
C ASP A 608 -4.55 -6.31 8.51
N GLU A 609 -4.58 -7.30 7.63
CA GLU A 609 -4.82 -8.69 7.97
C GLU A 609 -3.72 -9.24 8.89
N ILE A 610 -2.45 -9.01 8.56
CA ILE A 610 -1.31 -9.46 9.36
C ILE A 610 -1.34 -8.82 10.75
N PHE A 611 -1.52 -7.51 10.84
CA PHE A 611 -1.64 -6.83 12.14
C PHE A 611 -2.84 -7.32 12.93
N THR A 612 -4.00 -7.50 12.28
CA THR A 612 -5.21 -8.03 12.95
C THR A 612 -4.97 -9.46 13.46
N THR A 613 -4.30 -10.30 12.69
CA THR A 613 -4.01 -11.71 13.04
C THR A 613 -3.02 -11.80 14.19
N LEU A 614 -1.90 -11.08 14.09
CA LEU A 614 -0.82 -11.14 15.07
C LEU A 614 -1.12 -10.35 16.34
N MET A 615 -1.79 -9.21 16.22
CA MET A 615 -1.97 -8.25 17.31
C MET A 615 -3.42 -8.19 17.82
N GLY A 616 -4.40 -8.72 17.09
CA GLY A 616 -5.82 -8.68 17.45
C GLY A 616 -6.25 -9.68 18.53
N ASP A 617 -7.54 -9.74 18.81
CA ASP A 617 -8.07 -10.49 19.96
C ASP A 617 -8.26 -11.99 19.75
N LYS A 618 -8.39 -12.44 18.50
CA LYS A 618 -8.55 -13.87 18.20
C LYS A 618 -7.23 -14.61 18.35
N VAL A 619 -7.24 -15.73 19.07
CA VAL A 619 -6.04 -16.54 19.34
C VAL A 619 -5.82 -17.58 18.23
N GLU A 620 -6.88 -18.19 17.73
CA GLU A 620 -6.84 -19.29 16.77
C GLU A 620 -6.15 -18.90 15.45
N PRO A 621 -6.51 -17.80 14.76
CA PRO A 621 -5.83 -17.39 13.53
C PRO A 621 -4.34 -17.10 13.74
N ARG A 622 -3.99 -16.58 14.93
CA ARG A 622 -2.60 -16.34 15.29
C ARG A 622 -1.84 -17.65 15.48
N ARG A 623 -2.47 -18.64 16.10
CA ARG A 623 -1.88 -19.97 16.30
C ARG A 623 -1.63 -20.65 14.96
N GLU A 624 -2.61 -20.65 14.06
CA GLU A 624 -2.48 -21.17 12.69
C GLU A 624 -1.33 -20.47 11.94
N PHE A 625 -1.28 -19.13 12.00
CA PHE A 625 -0.19 -18.37 11.40
C PHE A 625 1.19 -18.81 11.95
N ILE A 626 1.31 -18.98 13.27
CA ILE A 626 2.56 -19.43 13.89
C ILE A 626 2.91 -20.86 13.46
N GLU A 627 1.93 -21.76 13.38
CA GLU A 627 2.13 -23.16 12.96
C GLU A 627 2.60 -23.25 11.50
N GLU A 628 1.97 -22.52 10.59
CA GLU A 628 2.35 -22.46 9.17
C GLU A 628 3.75 -21.86 8.95
N ASN A 629 4.13 -20.91 9.80
CA ASN A 629 5.39 -20.18 9.71
C ASN A 629 6.48 -20.70 10.68
N ALA A 630 6.22 -21.77 11.42
CA ALA A 630 7.13 -22.30 12.44
C ALA A 630 8.51 -22.68 11.88
N LYS A 631 8.58 -23.08 10.61
CA LYS A 631 9.82 -23.40 9.89
C LYS A 631 10.78 -22.22 9.73
N TYR A 632 10.31 -20.98 9.88
CA TYR A 632 11.14 -19.77 9.80
C TYR A 632 11.79 -19.40 11.14
N VAL A 633 11.43 -20.10 12.23
CA VAL A 633 11.97 -19.81 13.56
C VAL A 633 13.36 -20.42 13.69
N SER A 634 14.38 -19.55 13.68
CA SER A 634 15.79 -19.93 13.87
C SER A 634 16.27 -19.82 15.33
N ASN A 635 15.63 -18.97 16.13
CA ASN A 635 15.95 -18.77 17.55
C ASN A 635 14.66 -18.89 18.40
N LEU A 636 14.57 -19.95 19.20
CA LEU A 636 13.59 -20.08 20.28
C LEU A 636 14.31 -19.78 21.60
N ASP A 637 13.79 -18.85 22.39
CA ASP A 637 14.07 -18.85 23.83
C ASP A 637 13.26 -20.01 24.42
N VAL A 638 13.96 -21.08 24.82
CA VAL A 638 13.40 -22.25 25.50
C VAL A 638 13.54 -22.11 27.01
#